data_AF-A0AAV8VTI5-F1
#
_entry.id   AF-A0AAV8VTI5-F1
#
_cell.length_a   1.000
_cell.length_b   1.000
_cell.length_c   1.000
_cell.angle_alpha   90.00
_cell.angle_beta   90.00
_cell.angle_gamma   90.00
#
_symmetry.space_group_name_H-M   'P 1'
#
loop_
_entity.id
_entity.type
_entity.pdbx_description
1 polymer ?
#
loop_
_entity_poly.entity_id
_entity_poly.type
_entity_poly.pdbx_seq_one_letter_code
_entity_poly.pdbx_strand_id
1 'polypeptide(L)'
;MASVNPSTTICSRLNILVVILILCLHFCLATPQGAGNIEGQFCEDGHVKRQANRSFLWEDYTVLACMLVVSCGIGIFFGFCGPKHKNSDDFLLGGSSMGAVPMGMSLAASLVTAIELLGNPAEMYMHGSQFWMICVPFLLVAPITSKMYLPVFMSLRLTSSYEYLSKRFCPMARYLAGGLYIFQMLMYTSVAVYAPALALSSVTGLNVYLAVVAVYAVCIFYSSQGGMKAVIIADTYHLVILLSSIVLIMFIGENILGDFGLIWSQNYHTNRLEIFNFNPNPTVRHTFWSVVIGGTVYWTSMFCSNQASIQKYLSVSSIGQVRSGLWIACWGLIAIYTTNFFTGMMLVTNYRDCDPISSGEIGGSDEILPLYITTVMGHLKGLTGYFVAGIFAASLGTVAAALNSLAAVTIQDFIETACGLKLPDRKGALVVKLLSVAYGAASFGLVFVVAQLGSIMQVAISFNGVAGGITLGLFSLGMFGAIVGSLTAVVLVSTMCFGQQICIANGTLVYESKPMGTENCPCLNETEAAVPGPRQEDVFVLFRVSYIWYSAIGYLVTFILGTVVSILTGPSDPKDLDESLLSPPVKDLLKRLPNRVKKSFNLPYKEGDGTADMKGNGMKEVFTVSVKEKRPQRNQWDENGHEMVNRSSAFSWVDYTVLGLMLIISCGIGIFYGFCGPDHENSEDFLLGGSTMGTFPMAMSLAASFVTAVELLGNPAEMYTQGSQFWMICIPFILVVPLTSKFYLPVFMKLRLTSSYEYLSMRFCPKTRYLASGLYIFQMVLYTSVAVYAPALALSSVTGLNVYLAVTAVYAVCIFYSSQGGMKAVIIADTFQAAVLLGSITLIMYLGQQYIGNQGVIWSQSYNTDRLEIFNFSPSLTIRHSFWSVVVGGTFYWMTMFCSNQASIQKYLSVEGIDQVRRALWVSSAGLILIYSINFYTGMIIVVNYKDCDPLSTKEISASDEILPLYIITIMGALKGLTGFFVAGIFAASLGTVASALNSLAAVTMQDFFATAFGVHMPDKKGALVAKGLSVVYGAVSFGLVFIVAQLGSVMQVAISFNGMVGGVTLGLFSLGMFFPWANSKGALFGSVVAVAFITVMCIGQQISIANKSLVYPIKPVSVAKCPCCDEVLVETPQGAEPNFFFRISYIWYAAIGYLITFILGVVVSLITGPTDPRDVDEDLLSPPINTLLTSLPEKVKRTLSISLKRKPSKKDGILKEIFTINLDHFHDGKNLDISNGGQSRTKVRKISAPS
;
A
#
# COMPACT_ATOMS: atom_id res chain seq x y z
N MET A 1 -0.67 -56.91 5.39
CA MET A 1 -1.14 -57.94 6.35
C MET A 1 0.00 -58.92 6.54
N ALA A 2 0.52 -59.26 7.72
CA ALA A 2 0.38 -58.74 9.08
C ALA A 2 1.63 -59.23 9.86
N SER A 3 2.33 -58.31 10.56
CA SER A 3 3.32 -58.49 11.65
C SER A 3 4.59 -57.63 11.51
N VAL A 4 4.48 -56.30 11.64
CA VAL A 4 5.63 -55.43 11.95
C VAL A 4 5.15 -54.29 12.88
N ASN A 5 5.90 -54.06 13.96
CA ASN A 5 5.67 -53.08 15.04
C ASN A 5 5.24 -51.66 14.57
N PRO A 6 4.29 -50.99 15.26
CA PRO A 6 3.75 -49.69 14.82
C PRO A 6 4.46 -48.44 15.39
N SER A 7 5.61 -48.55 16.08
CA SER A 7 6.25 -47.40 16.75
C SER A 7 7.55 -46.88 16.14
N THR A 8 8.10 -47.51 15.09
CA THR A 8 9.41 -47.10 14.53
C THR A 8 9.50 -47.07 13.00
N THR A 9 8.42 -47.31 12.26
CA THR A 9 8.48 -47.52 10.79
C THR A 9 7.53 -46.66 9.96
N ILE A 10 7.13 -45.47 10.45
CA ILE A 10 6.59 -44.37 9.61
C ILE A 10 7.70 -43.33 9.32
N CYS A 11 8.97 -43.76 9.44
CA CYS A 11 10.15 -42.92 9.21
C CYS A 11 10.96 -43.41 7.99
N SER A 12 10.28 -43.79 6.91
CA SER A 12 10.87 -43.82 5.57
C SER A 12 10.50 -42.52 4.87
N ARG A 13 11.31 -41.48 5.06
CA ARG A 13 11.07 -40.11 4.57
C ARG A 13 11.20 -39.93 3.04
N LEU A 14 11.29 -41.01 2.27
CA LEU A 14 11.40 -40.97 0.80
C LEU A 14 10.32 -41.80 0.10
N ASN A 15 9.84 -42.90 0.70
CA ASN A 15 8.91 -43.82 0.02
C ASN A 15 7.52 -43.23 -0.18
N ILE A 16 7.01 -42.36 0.71
CA ILE A 16 5.67 -41.76 0.54
C ILE A 16 5.68 -40.77 -0.64
N LEU A 17 6.74 -39.96 -0.77
CA LEU A 17 6.88 -39.01 -1.86
C LEU A 17 7.01 -39.73 -3.21
N VAL A 18 7.79 -40.82 -3.24
CA VAL A 18 7.95 -41.68 -4.42
C VAL A 18 6.64 -42.40 -4.78
N VAL A 19 5.87 -42.88 -3.80
CA VAL A 19 4.57 -43.52 -4.04
C VAL A 19 3.54 -42.52 -4.56
N ILE A 20 3.50 -41.29 -4.05
CA ILE A 20 2.62 -40.22 -4.57
C ILE A 20 3.05 -39.80 -5.97
N LEU A 21 4.35 -39.65 -6.22
CA LEU A 21 4.88 -39.35 -7.55
C LEU A 21 4.53 -40.46 -8.55
N ILE A 22 4.70 -41.73 -8.16
CA ILE A 22 4.34 -42.90 -8.95
C ILE A 22 2.84 -42.93 -9.20
N LEU A 23 1.99 -42.65 -8.21
CA LEU A 23 0.53 -42.60 -8.38
C LEU A 23 0.08 -41.50 -9.35
N CYS A 24 0.66 -40.29 -9.27
CA CYS A 24 0.39 -39.20 -10.21
C CYS A 24 0.90 -39.53 -11.62
N LEU A 25 2.10 -40.11 -11.74
CA LEU A 25 2.66 -40.56 -13.02
C LEU A 25 1.87 -41.74 -13.62
N HIS A 26 1.37 -42.66 -12.79
CA HIS A 26 0.55 -43.79 -13.25
C HIS A 26 -0.80 -43.31 -13.80
N PHE A 27 -1.39 -42.26 -13.19
CA PHE A 27 -2.61 -41.65 -13.71
C PHE A 27 -2.39 -40.90 -15.03
N CYS A 28 -1.24 -40.25 -15.23
CA CYS A 28 -0.91 -39.59 -16.50
C CYS A 28 -0.48 -40.57 -17.62
N LEU A 29 0.15 -41.71 -17.28
CA LEU A 29 0.67 -42.67 -18.26
C LEU A 29 -0.30 -43.82 -18.59
N ALA A 30 -1.45 -43.90 -17.93
CA ALA A 30 -2.48 -44.88 -18.24
C ALA A 30 -3.55 -44.27 -19.17
N THR A 31 -3.77 -44.91 -20.33
CA THR A 31 -4.91 -44.79 -21.28
C THR A 31 -4.67 -43.94 -22.56
N PRO A 32 -5.41 -44.20 -23.67
CA PRO A 32 -4.85 -44.75 -24.91
C PRO A 32 -4.81 -43.74 -26.07
N GLN A 33 -4.09 -44.08 -27.14
CA GLN A 33 -4.07 -43.34 -28.40
C GLN A 33 -5.48 -43.20 -29.00
N GLY A 34 -6.01 -41.98 -28.96
CA GLY A 34 -7.23 -41.58 -29.65
C GLY A 34 -7.12 -40.11 -30.00
N ALA A 35 -6.70 -39.81 -31.24
CA ALA A 35 -6.65 -38.46 -31.77
C ALA A 35 -8.07 -37.91 -31.91
N GLY A 36 -8.44 -36.96 -31.04
CA GLY A 36 -9.64 -36.14 -31.22
C GLY A 36 -9.34 -35.01 -32.20
N ASN A 37 -10.08 -34.96 -33.31
CA ASN A 37 -10.05 -33.88 -34.28
C ASN A 37 -10.28 -32.51 -33.60
N ILE A 38 -9.44 -31.52 -33.93
CA ILE A 38 -9.58 -30.12 -33.48
C ILE A 38 -10.37 -29.36 -34.55
N GLU A 39 -11.54 -28.81 -34.19
CA GLU A 39 -12.40 -27.99 -35.06
C GLU A 39 -11.97 -26.50 -35.07
N GLY A 40 -12.05 -25.88 -36.25
CA GLY A 40 -12.34 -24.45 -36.55
C GLY A 40 -11.53 -23.31 -35.88
N GLN A 41 -10.57 -22.73 -36.62
CA GLN A 41 -10.13 -21.34 -36.43
C GLN A 41 -11.09 -20.40 -37.19
N PHE A 42 -11.52 -19.29 -36.59
CA PHE A 42 -12.26 -18.24 -37.31
C PHE A 42 -11.71 -16.84 -36.98
N CYS A 43 -11.82 -15.92 -37.95
CA CYS A 43 -11.37 -14.54 -37.80
C CYS A 43 -12.55 -13.66 -37.35
N GLU A 44 -12.35 -12.86 -36.30
CA GLU A 44 -13.30 -11.83 -35.85
C GLU A 44 -12.49 -10.54 -35.60
N ASP A 45 -12.85 -9.43 -36.26
CA ASP A 45 -12.16 -8.14 -36.20
C ASP A 45 -10.64 -8.18 -36.52
N GLY A 46 -10.21 -9.02 -37.47
CA GLY A 46 -8.80 -9.13 -37.88
C GLY A 46 -7.90 -9.92 -36.92
N HIS A 47 -8.47 -10.53 -35.87
CA HIS A 47 -7.77 -11.38 -34.92
C HIS A 47 -8.18 -12.85 -35.04
N VAL A 48 -7.25 -13.78 -34.77
CA VAL A 48 -7.55 -15.21 -34.73
C VAL A 48 -8.26 -15.52 -33.40
N LYS A 49 -9.51 -15.99 -33.46
CA LYS A 49 -10.20 -16.60 -32.31
C LYS A 49 -10.44 -18.08 -32.58
N ARG A 50 -9.90 -18.95 -31.72
CA ARG A 50 -10.25 -20.38 -31.72
C ARG A 50 -11.52 -20.62 -30.91
N GLN A 51 -12.43 -21.48 -31.42
CA GLN A 51 -13.51 -22.06 -30.62
C GLN A 51 -12.90 -23.03 -29.60
N ALA A 52 -12.33 -22.48 -28.54
CA ALA A 52 -11.71 -23.32 -27.55
C ALA A 52 -12.83 -24.01 -26.76
N ASN A 53 -12.95 -25.34 -26.93
CA ASN A 53 -13.29 -26.19 -25.80
C ASN A 53 -12.14 -26.03 -24.79
N ARG A 54 -12.12 -24.88 -24.10
CA ARG A 54 -11.23 -24.44 -23.02
C ARG A 54 -11.56 -25.23 -21.75
N SER A 55 -11.74 -26.53 -21.86
CA SER A 55 -12.11 -27.36 -20.72
C SER A 55 -10.84 -27.90 -20.10
N PHE A 56 -10.35 -27.22 -19.05
CA PHE A 56 -9.57 -27.90 -18.02
C PHE A 56 -10.38 -29.12 -17.60
N LEU A 57 -9.84 -30.31 -17.83
CA LEU A 57 -10.59 -31.55 -17.67
C LEU A 57 -10.83 -31.83 -16.19
N TRP A 58 -11.81 -32.68 -15.86
CA TRP A 58 -12.06 -33.04 -14.46
C TRP A 58 -10.85 -33.77 -13.86
N GLU A 59 -10.09 -34.51 -14.69
CA GLU A 59 -8.80 -35.11 -14.33
C GLU A 59 -7.78 -34.02 -13.92
N ASP A 60 -7.71 -32.91 -14.66
CA ASP A 60 -6.80 -31.80 -14.37
C ASP A 60 -7.15 -31.10 -13.04
N TYR A 61 -8.44 -30.88 -12.79
CA TYR A 61 -8.93 -30.38 -11.49
C TYR A 61 -8.58 -31.33 -10.35
N THR A 62 -8.65 -32.64 -10.58
CA THR A 62 -8.35 -33.66 -9.57
C THR A 62 -6.87 -33.64 -9.19
N VAL A 63 -5.97 -33.52 -10.17
CA VAL A 63 -4.52 -33.44 -9.92
C VAL A 63 -4.17 -32.18 -9.12
N LEU A 64 -4.70 -31.01 -9.53
CA LEU A 64 -4.48 -29.75 -8.83
C LEU A 64 -5.04 -29.79 -7.40
N ALA A 65 -6.27 -30.27 -7.21
CA ALA A 65 -6.89 -30.39 -5.90
C ALA A 65 -6.10 -31.34 -4.98
N CYS A 66 -5.62 -32.47 -5.51
CA CYS A 66 -4.80 -33.42 -4.75
C CYS A 66 -3.51 -32.76 -4.23
N MET A 67 -2.82 -31.99 -5.08
CA MET A 67 -1.61 -31.26 -4.67
C MET A 67 -1.87 -30.24 -3.55
N LEU A 68 -2.97 -29.49 -3.64
CA LEU A 68 -3.35 -28.50 -2.62
C LEU A 68 -3.73 -29.18 -1.29
N VAL A 69 -4.46 -30.31 -1.35
CA VAL A 69 -4.82 -31.10 -0.15
C VAL A 69 -3.58 -31.65 0.54
N VAL A 70 -2.60 -32.16 -0.20
CA VAL A 70 -1.32 -32.64 0.38
C VAL A 70 -0.58 -31.48 1.06
N SER A 71 -0.54 -30.30 0.44
CA SER A 71 0.09 -29.10 1.01
C SER A 71 -0.57 -28.67 2.34
N CYS A 72 -1.91 -28.62 2.36
CA CYS A 72 -2.67 -28.35 3.59
C CYS A 72 -2.47 -29.45 4.64
N GLY A 73 -2.42 -30.71 4.22
CA GLY A 73 -2.19 -31.87 5.08
C GLY A 73 -0.84 -31.81 5.80
N ILE A 74 0.22 -31.37 5.12
CA ILE A 74 1.55 -31.15 5.74
C ILE A 74 1.44 -30.11 6.87
N GLY A 75 0.75 -28.99 6.61
CA GLY A 75 0.53 -27.95 7.63
C GLY A 75 -0.26 -28.44 8.85
N ILE A 76 -1.35 -29.18 8.62
CA ILE A 76 -2.18 -29.76 9.69
C ILE A 76 -1.40 -30.80 10.50
N PHE A 77 -0.65 -31.67 9.83
CA PHE A 77 0.14 -32.71 10.48
C PHE A 77 1.16 -32.12 11.46
N PHE A 78 1.94 -31.12 11.03
CA PHE A 78 2.92 -30.48 11.91
C PHE A 78 2.27 -29.60 12.99
N GLY A 79 1.09 -29.02 12.72
CA GLY A 79 0.34 -28.22 13.70
C GLY A 79 -0.31 -29.03 14.83
N PHE A 80 -0.86 -30.21 14.52
CA PHE A 80 -1.63 -31.02 15.49
C PHE A 80 -0.91 -32.30 15.96
N CYS A 81 -0.22 -33.00 15.06
CA CYS A 81 0.43 -34.29 15.33
C CYS A 81 1.95 -34.17 15.55
N GLY A 82 2.56 -33.05 15.14
CA GLY A 82 3.98 -32.79 15.29
C GLY A 82 4.41 -32.43 16.73
N PRO A 83 5.73 -32.33 16.98
CA PRO A 83 6.23 -31.83 18.26
C PRO A 83 5.71 -30.42 18.51
N LYS A 84 4.96 -30.21 19.61
CA LYS A 84 4.41 -28.89 19.96
C LYS A 84 5.53 -27.87 20.11
N HIS A 85 5.39 -26.74 19.42
CA HIS A 85 6.32 -25.60 19.52
C HIS A 85 6.33 -25.07 20.96
N LYS A 86 7.52 -24.98 21.54
CA LYS A 86 7.68 -24.49 22.92
C LYS A 86 7.68 -22.97 22.99
N ASN A 87 8.34 -22.31 22.03
CA ASN A 87 8.58 -20.86 22.00
C ASN A 87 8.39 -20.28 20.58
N SER A 88 8.27 -18.95 20.45
CA SER A 88 8.17 -18.25 19.15
C SER A 88 9.35 -18.52 18.22
N ASP A 89 10.57 -18.60 18.75
CA ASP A 89 11.78 -18.92 17.98
C ASP A 89 11.72 -20.35 17.41
N ASP A 90 11.11 -21.30 18.12
CA ASP A 90 10.94 -22.67 17.64
C ASP A 90 9.90 -22.76 16.51
N PHE A 91 8.90 -21.86 16.51
CA PHE A 91 7.95 -21.70 15.42
C PHE A 91 8.60 -21.08 14.17
N LEU A 92 9.44 -20.04 14.35
CA LEU A 92 10.07 -19.28 13.27
C LEU A 92 11.34 -19.94 12.69
N LEU A 93 12.12 -20.64 13.51
CA LEU A 93 13.42 -21.23 13.13
C LEU A 93 13.39 -22.76 13.07
N GLY A 94 12.33 -23.42 13.53
CA GLY A 94 12.20 -24.88 13.44
C GLY A 94 13.20 -25.67 14.31
N GLY A 95 13.69 -25.08 15.41
CA GLY A 95 14.43 -25.77 16.46
C GLY A 95 15.73 -26.47 16.02
N SER A 96 16.37 -26.00 14.94
CA SER A 96 17.65 -26.51 14.40
C SER A 96 17.71 -28.03 14.16
N SER A 97 16.59 -28.64 13.74
CA SER A 97 16.44 -30.10 13.61
C SER A 97 16.37 -30.60 12.17
N MET A 98 16.54 -29.72 11.18
CA MET A 98 16.42 -30.07 9.76
C MET A 98 17.74 -30.59 9.18
N GLY A 99 17.65 -31.47 8.18
CA GLY A 99 18.81 -32.00 7.44
C GLY A 99 19.19 -31.15 6.22
N ALA A 100 20.36 -31.40 5.65
CA ALA A 100 20.90 -30.63 4.51
C ALA A 100 20.04 -30.69 3.24
N VAL A 101 19.48 -31.86 2.91
CA VAL A 101 18.71 -32.07 1.67
C VAL A 101 17.36 -31.33 1.70
N PRO A 102 16.47 -31.52 2.72
CA PRO A 102 15.22 -30.77 2.78
C PRO A 102 15.43 -29.25 2.84
N MET A 103 16.47 -28.80 3.55
CA MET A 103 16.80 -27.39 3.63
C MET A 103 17.29 -26.83 2.28
N GLY A 104 18.18 -27.55 1.57
CA GLY A 104 18.67 -27.15 0.25
C GLY A 104 17.57 -27.14 -0.82
N MET A 105 16.70 -28.15 -0.82
CA MET A 105 15.52 -28.18 -1.70
C MET A 105 14.55 -27.05 -1.37
N SER A 106 14.28 -26.80 -0.08
CA SER A 106 13.44 -25.68 0.32
C SER A 106 14.04 -24.32 -0.05
N LEU A 107 15.36 -24.14 0.01
CA LEU A 107 16.02 -22.93 -0.48
C LEU A 107 15.80 -22.74 -1.98
N ALA A 108 16.02 -23.77 -2.80
CA ALA A 108 15.73 -23.72 -4.23
C ALA A 108 14.25 -23.41 -4.49
N ALA A 109 13.33 -24.08 -3.78
CA ALA A 109 11.89 -23.89 -3.93
C ALA A 109 11.42 -22.46 -3.65
N SER A 110 12.02 -21.75 -2.68
CA SER A 110 11.62 -20.36 -2.41
C SER A 110 12.30 -19.32 -3.29
N LEU A 111 13.36 -19.70 -4.00
CA LEU A 111 14.04 -18.84 -4.95
C LEU A 111 13.52 -19.05 -6.38
N VAL A 112 12.83 -20.17 -6.65
CA VAL A 112 12.11 -20.42 -7.89
C VAL A 112 10.63 -20.23 -7.68
N THR A 113 10.04 -19.34 -8.45
CA THR A 113 8.61 -19.07 -8.45
C THR A 113 7.98 -19.46 -9.79
N ALA A 114 6.66 -19.31 -9.84
CA ALA A 114 5.93 -19.30 -11.10
C ALA A 114 6.46 -18.26 -12.11
N ILE A 115 7.13 -17.21 -11.64
CA ILE A 115 7.70 -16.13 -12.46
C ILE A 115 8.81 -16.68 -13.36
N GLU A 116 9.75 -17.46 -12.82
CA GLU A 116 10.84 -18.05 -13.62
C GLU A 116 10.33 -19.16 -14.56
N LEU A 117 9.26 -19.86 -14.16
CA LEU A 117 8.64 -20.90 -14.97
C LEU A 117 7.94 -20.35 -16.22
N LEU A 118 7.22 -19.23 -16.09
CA LEU A 118 6.53 -18.59 -17.22
C LEU A 118 7.45 -17.61 -17.97
N GLY A 119 8.24 -16.84 -17.22
CA GLY A 119 9.06 -15.75 -17.73
C GLY A 119 10.32 -16.20 -18.46
N ASN A 120 11.03 -17.25 -18.00
CA ASN A 120 12.27 -17.68 -18.69
C ASN A 120 11.99 -18.20 -20.12
N PRO A 121 10.97 -19.07 -20.35
CA PRO A 121 10.63 -19.50 -21.70
C PRO A 121 10.14 -18.34 -22.57
N ALA A 122 9.36 -17.41 -22.02
CA ALA A 122 8.92 -16.20 -22.71
C ALA A 122 10.11 -15.29 -23.09
N GLU A 123 11.10 -15.14 -22.21
CA GLU A 123 12.30 -14.34 -22.50
C GLU A 123 13.13 -14.95 -23.63
N MET A 124 13.29 -16.28 -23.64
CA MET A 124 13.93 -16.99 -24.74
C MET A 124 13.14 -16.80 -26.05
N TYR A 125 11.81 -16.86 -25.98
CA TYR A 125 10.91 -16.65 -27.12
C TYR A 125 10.89 -15.19 -27.62
N MET A 126 11.15 -14.17 -26.80
CA MET A 126 11.10 -12.77 -27.24
C MET A 126 12.47 -12.20 -27.61
N HIS A 127 13.50 -12.52 -26.83
CA HIS A 127 14.81 -11.85 -26.90
C HIS A 127 15.99 -12.80 -27.17
N GLY A 128 15.80 -14.12 -27.07
CA GLY A 128 16.79 -15.13 -27.40
C GLY A 128 17.63 -15.63 -26.21
N SER A 129 18.75 -16.32 -26.49
CA SER A 129 19.42 -17.17 -25.51
C SER A 129 20.35 -16.50 -24.50
N GLN A 130 20.54 -15.18 -24.61
CA GLN A 130 21.51 -14.44 -23.81
C GLN A 130 21.26 -14.57 -22.29
N PHE A 131 20.00 -14.67 -21.87
CA PHE A 131 19.63 -14.77 -20.45
C PHE A 131 20.02 -16.10 -19.79
N TRP A 132 20.23 -17.18 -20.56
CA TRP A 132 20.65 -18.48 -20.02
C TRP A 132 21.98 -18.41 -19.24
N MET A 133 22.81 -17.41 -19.53
CA MET A 133 24.06 -17.11 -18.82
C MET A 133 23.88 -16.83 -17.32
N ILE A 134 22.66 -16.65 -16.84
CA ILE A 134 22.33 -16.55 -15.41
C ILE A 134 22.75 -17.79 -14.60
N CYS A 135 23.00 -18.93 -15.26
CA CYS A 135 23.55 -20.13 -14.63
C CYS A 135 24.96 -19.92 -14.05
N VAL A 136 25.78 -19.05 -14.66
CA VAL A 136 27.15 -18.75 -14.21
C VAL A 136 27.17 -18.08 -12.83
N PRO A 137 26.37 -17.02 -12.56
CA PRO A 137 26.16 -16.48 -11.23
C PRO A 137 25.94 -17.51 -10.12
N PHE A 138 25.13 -18.56 -10.33
CA PHE A 138 24.88 -19.56 -9.28
C PHE A 138 26.15 -20.31 -8.83
N LEU A 139 27.10 -20.52 -9.75
CA LEU A 139 28.40 -21.13 -9.46
C LEU A 139 29.32 -20.18 -8.69
N LEU A 140 29.19 -18.87 -8.91
CA LEU A 140 29.98 -17.83 -8.24
C LEU A 140 29.45 -17.51 -6.83
N VAL A 141 28.13 -17.53 -6.66
CA VAL A 141 27.45 -17.17 -5.40
C VAL A 141 27.72 -18.21 -4.30
N ALA A 142 27.68 -19.52 -4.63
CA ALA A 142 27.89 -20.59 -3.66
C ALA A 142 29.21 -20.46 -2.84
N PRO A 143 30.40 -20.26 -3.46
CA PRO A 143 31.63 -20.06 -2.71
C PRO A 143 31.67 -18.72 -1.95
N ILE A 144 31.07 -17.64 -2.49
CA ILE A 144 30.99 -16.33 -1.81
C ILE A 144 30.19 -16.47 -0.51
N THR A 145 28.96 -16.97 -0.60
CA THR A 145 28.06 -17.13 0.56
C THR A 145 28.64 -18.07 1.60
N SER A 146 29.18 -19.23 1.19
CA SER A 146 29.69 -20.26 2.10
C SER A 146 30.93 -19.85 2.91
N LYS A 147 31.77 -18.95 2.37
CA LYS A 147 33.00 -18.48 3.02
C LYS A 147 32.84 -17.13 3.72
N MET A 148 32.09 -16.19 3.16
CA MET A 148 32.03 -14.81 3.67
C MET A 148 30.90 -14.60 4.67
N TYR A 149 29.68 -15.03 4.36
CA TYR A 149 28.48 -14.66 5.13
C TYR A 149 28.01 -15.76 6.09
N LEU A 150 28.00 -17.01 5.62
CA LEU A 150 27.44 -18.13 6.38
C LEU A 150 28.11 -18.37 7.76
N PRO A 151 29.45 -18.25 7.92
CA PRO A 151 30.08 -18.39 9.24
C PRO A 151 29.58 -17.40 10.29
N VAL A 152 29.22 -16.18 9.87
CA VAL A 152 28.78 -15.10 10.75
C VAL A 152 27.32 -15.32 11.19
N PHE A 153 26.43 -15.67 10.26
CA PHE A 153 25.02 -15.93 10.62
C PHE A 153 24.87 -17.17 11.50
N MET A 154 25.64 -18.23 11.22
CA MET A 154 25.60 -19.48 11.99
C MET A 154 26.22 -19.35 13.38
N SER A 155 27.18 -18.44 13.60
CA SER A 155 27.75 -18.19 14.93
C SER A 155 26.81 -17.35 15.80
N LEU A 156 26.10 -16.38 15.21
CA LEU A 156 25.22 -15.46 15.95
C LEU A 156 23.81 -16.01 16.17
N ARG A 157 23.28 -16.85 15.26
CA ARG A 157 21.93 -17.46 15.32
C ARG A 157 20.80 -16.48 15.64
N LEU A 158 20.80 -15.32 14.99
CA LEU A 158 19.81 -14.26 15.21
C LEU A 158 18.50 -14.61 14.49
N THR A 159 17.36 -14.43 15.15
CA THR A 159 16.04 -14.66 14.54
C THR A 159 15.80 -13.70 13.37
N SER A 160 16.25 -12.44 13.46
CA SER A 160 16.36 -11.52 12.32
C SER A 160 17.82 -11.29 11.94
N SER A 161 18.12 -11.44 10.65
CA SER A 161 19.43 -11.12 10.09
C SER A 161 19.79 -9.65 10.24
N TYR A 162 18.81 -8.74 10.29
CA TYR A 162 19.05 -7.30 10.41
C TYR A 162 19.48 -6.87 11.81
N GLU A 163 19.29 -7.71 12.83
CA GLU A 163 19.84 -7.50 14.17
C GLU A 163 21.38 -7.43 14.12
N TYR A 164 22.02 -8.17 13.21
CA TYR A 164 23.47 -8.06 12.97
C TYR A 164 23.88 -6.62 12.66
N LEU A 165 23.10 -5.88 11.85
CA LEU A 165 23.39 -4.49 11.50
C LEU A 165 23.31 -3.55 12.70
N SER A 166 22.47 -3.85 13.69
CA SER A 166 22.43 -3.10 14.94
C SER A 166 23.63 -3.41 15.84
N LYS A 167 24.09 -4.67 15.87
CA LYS A 167 25.29 -5.07 16.63
C LYS A 167 26.57 -4.53 15.98
N ARG A 168 26.58 -4.43 14.65
CA ARG A 168 27.73 -3.97 13.86
C ARG A 168 27.79 -2.46 13.72
N PHE A 169 26.64 -1.80 13.58
CA PHE A 169 26.54 -0.36 13.34
C PHE A 169 25.70 0.32 14.43
N CYS A 170 24.42 0.55 14.15
CA CYS A 170 23.50 1.26 15.01
C CYS A 170 22.07 0.77 14.74
N PRO A 171 21.14 1.04 15.66
CA PRO A 171 19.73 0.65 15.50
C PRO A 171 19.10 1.19 14.21
N MET A 172 19.53 2.35 13.70
CA MET A 172 18.99 2.93 12.47
C MET A 172 19.28 2.08 11.22
N ALA A 173 20.46 1.45 11.14
CA ALA A 173 20.80 0.56 10.03
C ALA A 173 19.91 -0.69 10.02
N ARG A 174 19.52 -1.20 11.19
CA ARG A 174 18.55 -2.29 11.34
C ARG A 174 17.17 -1.88 10.84
N TYR A 175 16.66 -0.71 11.26
CA TYR A 175 15.35 -0.23 10.79
C TYR A 175 15.33 0.03 9.28
N LEU A 176 16.39 0.60 8.72
CA LEU A 176 16.48 0.86 7.28
C LEU A 176 16.48 -0.46 6.48
N ALA A 177 17.34 -1.41 6.84
CA ALA A 177 17.42 -2.69 6.13
C ALA A 177 16.15 -3.53 6.30
N GLY A 178 15.59 -3.58 7.51
CA GLY A 178 14.32 -4.24 7.77
C GLY A 178 13.15 -3.59 7.01
N GLY A 179 13.12 -2.27 6.91
CA GLY A 179 12.11 -1.54 6.16
C GLY A 179 12.21 -1.77 4.64
N LEU A 180 13.43 -1.72 4.10
CA LEU A 180 13.70 -2.05 2.70
C LEU A 180 13.31 -3.49 2.37
N TYR A 181 13.58 -4.43 3.29
CA TYR A 181 13.16 -5.82 3.14
C TYR A 181 11.65 -5.99 3.11
N ILE A 182 10.92 -5.33 4.04
CA ILE A 182 9.46 -5.40 4.08
C ILE A 182 8.87 -4.88 2.78
N PHE A 183 9.34 -3.72 2.31
CA PHE A 183 8.92 -3.15 1.03
C PHE A 183 9.20 -4.09 -0.15
N GLN A 184 10.44 -4.60 -0.25
CA GLN A 184 10.85 -5.54 -1.30
C GLN A 184 9.95 -6.77 -1.34
N MET A 185 9.76 -7.43 -0.19
CA MET A 185 9.02 -8.67 -0.11
C MET A 185 7.53 -8.48 -0.35
N LEU A 186 6.94 -7.34 0.08
CA LEU A 186 5.56 -7.01 -0.24
C LEU A 186 5.36 -6.85 -1.76
N MET A 187 6.23 -6.13 -2.45
CA MET A 187 6.13 -5.97 -3.91
C MET A 187 6.36 -7.30 -4.62
N TYR A 188 7.40 -8.05 -4.23
CA TYR A 188 7.74 -9.33 -4.85
C TYR A 188 6.66 -10.40 -4.66
N THR A 189 6.09 -10.54 -3.45
CA THR A 189 5.02 -11.52 -3.19
C THR A 189 3.77 -11.26 -4.02
N SER A 190 3.49 -9.98 -4.31
CA SER A 190 2.36 -9.58 -5.17
C SER A 190 2.56 -10.09 -6.60
N VAL A 191 3.79 -9.97 -7.14
CA VAL A 191 4.15 -10.51 -8.45
C VAL A 191 4.15 -12.05 -8.44
N ALA A 192 4.68 -12.66 -7.38
CA ALA A 192 4.80 -14.11 -7.25
C ALA A 192 3.44 -14.82 -7.18
N VAL A 193 2.39 -14.17 -6.70
CA VAL A 193 1.00 -14.71 -6.70
C VAL A 193 0.24 -14.34 -7.97
N TYR A 194 0.59 -13.24 -8.63
CA TYR A 194 -0.02 -12.88 -9.92
C TYR A 194 0.32 -13.90 -11.02
N ALA A 195 1.57 -14.35 -11.09
CA ALA A 195 2.02 -15.34 -12.08
C ALA A 195 1.21 -16.66 -12.13
N PRO A 196 1.00 -17.41 -11.04
CA PRO A 196 0.18 -18.63 -11.07
C PRO A 196 -1.29 -18.34 -11.34
N ALA A 197 -1.79 -17.18 -10.92
CA ALA A 197 -3.17 -16.79 -11.16
C ALA A 197 -3.44 -16.46 -12.63
N LEU A 198 -2.48 -15.81 -13.29
CA LEU A 198 -2.52 -15.55 -14.74
C LEU A 198 -2.51 -16.88 -15.51
N ALA A 199 -1.61 -17.80 -15.16
CA ALA A 199 -1.58 -19.13 -15.78
C ALA A 199 -2.89 -19.89 -15.56
N LEU A 200 -3.44 -19.91 -14.34
CA LEU A 200 -4.73 -20.56 -14.10
C LEU A 200 -5.87 -19.92 -14.89
N SER A 201 -5.91 -18.59 -14.97
CA SER A 201 -6.90 -17.83 -15.74
C SER A 201 -6.82 -18.17 -17.22
N SER A 202 -5.60 -18.25 -17.79
CA SER A 202 -5.40 -18.57 -19.21
C SER A 202 -5.94 -19.97 -19.57
N VAL A 203 -5.84 -20.92 -18.65
CA VAL A 203 -6.23 -22.33 -18.87
C VAL A 203 -7.70 -22.59 -18.53
N THR A 204 -8.24 -21.96 -17.47
CA THR A 204 -9.60 -22.23 -16.95
C THR A 204 -10.64 -21.17 -17.31
N GLY A 205 -10.21 -19.97 -17.72
CA GLY A 205 -11.07 -18.80 -17.86
C GLY A 205 -11.55 -18.20 -16.52
N LEU A 206 -11.03 -18.66 -15.38
CA LEU A 206 -11.32 -18.07 -14.07
C LEU A 206 -10.79 -16.64 -13.98
N ASN A 207 -11.53 -15.78 -13.28
CA ASN A 207 -11.05 -14.43 -12.99
C ASN A 207 -9.70 -14.48 -12.24
N VAL A 208 -8.67 -13.83 -12.79
CA VAL A 208 -7.30 -13.78 -12.23
C VAL A 208 -7.32 -13.42 -10.75
N TYR A 209 -8.10 -12.42 -10.34
CA TYR A 209 -8.15 -11.97 -8.94
C TYR A 209 -8.76 -13.00 -8.00
N LEU A 210 -9.72 -13.79 -8.46
CA LEU A 210 -10.28 -14.90 -7.67
C LEU A 210 -9.24 -16.01 -7.47
N ALA A 211 -8.45 -16.30 -8.49
CA ALA A 211 -7.34 -17.25 -8.39
C ALA A 211 -6.26 -16.77 -7.39
N VAL A 212 -5.92 -15.48 -7.38
CA VAL A 212 -5.00 -14.88 -6.40
C VAL A 212 -5.50 -15.09 -4.97
N VAL A 213 -6.78 -14.82 -4.69
CA VAL A 213 -7.37 -15.02 -3.36
C VAL A 213 -7.27 -16.49 -2.93
N ALA A 214 -7.54 -17.42 -3.85
CA ALA A 214 -7.42 -18.85 -3.57
C ALA A 214 -5.98 -19.26 -3.21
N VAL A 215 -4.97 -18.75 -3.92
CA VAL A 215 -3.55 -19.00 -3.63
C VAL A 215 -3.19 -18.50 -2.23
N TYR A 216 -3.55 -17.26 -1.88
CA TYR A 216 -3.28 -16.73 -0.52
C TYR A 216 -4.01 -17.52 0.56
N ALA A 217 -5.28 -17.89 0.34
CA ALA A 217 -6.05 -18.64 1.32
C ALA A 217 -5.38 -19.97 1.68
N VAL A 218 -4.94 -20.73 0.66
CA VAL A 218 -4.21 -21.98 0.86
C VAL A 218 -2.86 -21.73 1.53
N CYS A 219 -2.09 -20.77 1.02
CA CYS A 219 -0.74 -20.46 1.50
C CYS A 219 -0.74 -20.05 2.98
N ILE A 220 -1.60 -19.10 3.35
CA ILE A 220 -1.73 -18.61 4.72
C ILE A 220 -2.21 -19.76 5.62
N PHE A 221 -3.13 -20.61 5.15
CA PHE A 221 -3.66 -21.71 5.94
C PHE A 221 -2.57 -22.70 6.35
N TYR A 222 -1.80 -23.28 5.42
CA TYR A 222 -0.82 -24.32 5.81
C TYR A 222 0.41 -23.74 6.52
N SER A 223 0.87 -22.56 6.12
CA SER A 223 2.04 -21.90 6.74
C SER A 223 1.76 -21.44 8.17
N SER A 224 0.55 -20.90 8.43
CA SER A 224 0.16 -20.43 9.76
C SER A 224 -0.02 -21.56 10.77
N GLN A 225 -0.34 -22.79 10.34
CA GLN A 225 -0.58 -23.91 11.26
C GLN A 225 0.69 -24.70 11.59
N GLY A 226 1.61 -24.88 10.65
CA GLY A 226 2.74 -25.81 10.80
C GLY A 226 4.12 -25.20 11.12
N GLY A 227 4.26 -23.87 11.07
CA GLY A 227 5.53 -23.18 11.34
C GLY A 227 6.64 -23.51 10.34
N MET A 228 7.88 -23.10 10.62
CA MET A 228 8.98 -23.19 9.65
C MET A 228 9.33 -24.63 9.24
N LYS A 229 9.12 -25.62 10.11
CA LYS A 229 9.32 -27.05 9.77
C LYS A 229 8.35 -27.52 8.69
N ALA A 230 7.08 -27.17 8.82
CA ALA A 230 6.08 -27.53 7.82
C ALA A 230 6.35 -26.84 6.49
N VAL A 231 6.74 -25.57 6.53
CA VAL A 231 7.11 -24.81 5.32
C VAL A 231 8.29 -25.47 4.61
N ILE A 232 9.38 -25.84 5.30
CA ILE A 232 10.53 -26.50 4.64
C ILE A 232 10.14 -27.85 4.00
N ILE A 233 9.29 -28.64 4.65
CA ILE A 233 8.84 -29.93 4.08
C ILE A 233 7.87 -29.72 2.91
N ALA A 234 6.94 -28.76 3.03
CA ALA A 234 6.03 -28.39 1.95
C ALA A 234 6.82 -27.89 0.73
N ASP A 235 7.80 -27.02 0.94
CA ASP A 235 8.69 -26.52 -0.12
C ASP A 235 9.47 -27.64 -0.80
N THR A 236 9.94 -28.63 -0.02
CA THR A 236 10.62 -29.81 -0.57
C THR A 236 9.69 -30.59 -1.49
N TYR A 237 8.44 -30.80 -1.07
CA TYR A 237 7.40 -31.43 -1.88
C TYR A 237 7.09 -30.59 -3.14
N HIS A 238 6.95 -29.28 -2.99
CA HIS A 238 6.66 -28.34 -4.07
C HIS A 238 7.74 -28.32 -5.15
N LEU A 239 9.02 -28.30 -4.75
CA LEU A 239 10.13 -28.36 -5.71
C LEU A 239 10.13 -29.65 -6.51
N VAL A 240 9.79 -30.79 -5.88
CA VAL A 240 9.70 -32.06 -6.59
C VAL A 240 8.63 -32.01 -7.66
N ILE A 241 7.41 -31.57 -7.30
CA ILE A 241 6.29 -31.46 -8.25
C ILE A 241 6.65 -30.53 -9.42
N LEU A 242 7.25 -29.38 -9.11
CA LEU A 242 7.73 -28.41 -10.10
C LEU A 242 8.76 -29.03 -11.06
N LEU A 243 9.81 -29.67 -10.55
CA LEU A 243 10.84 -30.29 -11.38
C LEU A 243 10.26 -31.40 -12.26
N SER A 244 9.44 -32.28 -11.69
CA SER A 244 8.82 -33.36 -12.44
C SER A 244 7.86 -32.86 -13.52
N SER A 245 7.12 -31.78 -13.27
CA SER A 245 6.19 -31.23 -14.28
C SER A 245 6.94 -30.65 -15.47
N ILE A 246 8.02 -29.89 -15.24
CA ILE A 246 8.78 -29.24 -16.33
C ILE A 246 9.53 -30.29 -17.15
N VAL A 247 10.17 -31.27 -16.51
CA VAL A 247 10.89 -32.34 -17.21
C VAL A 247 9.93 -33.17 -18.07
N LEU A 248 8.72 -33.43 -17.58
CA LEU A 248 7.70 -34.15 -18.33
C LEU A 248 7.25 -33.40 -19.58
N ILE A 249 7.03 -32.08 -19.48
CA ILE A 249 6.66 -31.22 -20.62
C ILE A 249 7.76 -31.18 -21.66
N MET A 250 9.01 -31.05 -21.22
CA MET A 250 10.18 -31.05 -22.11
C MET A 250 10.26 -32.37 -22.90
N PHE A 251 10.17 -33.51 -22.21
CA PHE A 251 10.25 -34.83 -22.85
C PHE A 251 9.08 -35.09 -23.81
N ILE A 252 7.85 -34.76 -23.41
CA ILE A 252 6.67 -34.95 -24.26
C ILE A 252 6.76 -34.03 -25.49
N GLY A 253 7.13 -32.76 -25.31
CA GLY A 253 7.19 -31.85 -26.44
C GLY A 253 8.34 -32.15 -27.41
N GLU A 254 9.46 -32.71 -26.95
CA GLU A 254 10.50 -33.24 -27.85
C GLU A 254 9.93 -34.36 -28.75
N ASN A 255 9.15 -35.28 -28.17
CA ASN A 255 8.49 -36.33 -28.94
C ASN A 255 7.45 -35.81 -29.95
N ILE A 256 6.84 -34.63 -29.70
CA ILE A 256 5.83 -34.03 -30.59
C ILE A 256 6.48 -33.22 -31.71
N LEU A 257 7.49 -32.40 -31.39
CA LEU A 257 8.11 -31.45 -32.32
C LEU A 257 9.24 -32.07 -33.17
N GLY A 258 9.82 -33.19 -32.73
CA GLY A 258 10.94 -33.89 -33.38
C GLY A 258 12.24 -33.84 -32.58
N ASP A 259 13.27 -34.56 -33.04
CA ASP A 259 14.55 -34.71 -32.34
C ASP A 259 15.20 -33.36 -31.99
N PHE A 260 15.95 -33.33 -30.88
CA PHE A 260 16.70 -32.16 -30.42
C PHE A 260 17.49 -31.40 -31.52
N GLY A 261 18.06 -32.12 -32.49
CA GLY A 261 18.79 -31.51 -33.61
C GLY A 261 17.93 -30.59 -34.48
N LEU A 262 16.65 -30.93 -34.68
CA LEU A 262 15.71 -30.09 -35.42
C LEU A 262 15.40 -28.81 -34.65
N ILE A 263 15.06 -28.93 -33.37
CA ILE A 263 14.77 -27.80 -32.47
C ILE A 263 15.96 -26.83 -32.45
N TRP A 264 17.18 -27.35 -32.32
CA TRP A 264 18.40 -26.53 -32.31
C TRP A 264 18.62 -25.80 -33.64
N SER A 265 18.51 -26.51 -34.78
CA SER A 265 18.70 -25.95 -36.12
C SER A 265 17.73 -24.81 -36.43
N GLN A 266 16.45 -24.95 -36.04
CA GLN A 266 15.44 -23.92 -36.26
C GLN A 266 15.67 -22.67 -35.39
N ASN A 267 16.07 -22.85 -34.13
CA ASN A 267 16.45 -21.75 -33.24
C ASN A 267 17.72 -21.02 -33.74
N TYR A 268 18.62 -21.73 -34.44
CA TYR A 268 19.76 -21.13 -35.12
C TYR A 268 19.32 -20.24 -36.29
N HIS A 269 18.41 -20.72 -37.15
CA HIS A 269 17.89 -19.97 -38.30
C HIS A 269 17.09 -18.71 -37.92
N THR A 270 16.44 -18.70 -36.77
CA THR A 270 15.72 -17.51 -36.25
C THR A 270 16.64 -16.50 -35.55
N ASN A 271 17.98 -16.68 -35.61
CA ASN A 271 18.98 -15.84 -34.94
C ASN A 271 18.79 -15.73 -33.41
N ARG A 272 18.18 -16.72 -32.75
CA ARG A 272 17.90 -16.69 -31.31
C ARG A 272 19.00 -17.30 -30.44
N LEU A 273 19.87 -18.14 -31.01
CA LEU A 273 20.99 -18.81 -30.31
C LEU A 273 22.26 -17.96 -30.20
N GLU A 274 22.13 -16.75 -29.67
CA GLU A 274 23.27 -15.90 -29.31
C GLU A 274 23.49 -15.96 -27.78
N ILE A 275 24.48 -16.74 -27.34
CA ILE A 275 24.75 -16.92 -25.89
C ILE A 275 25.66 -15.78 -25.36
N PHE A 276 26.63 -15.34 -26.16
CA PHE A 276 27.65 -14.38 -25.75
C PHE A 276 27.49 -13.04 -26.48
N ASN A 277 26.90 -12.05 -25.81
CA ASN A 277 26.87 -10.67 -26.27
C ASN A 277 27.79 -9.80 -25.41
N PHE A 278 28.95 -9.41 -25.93
CA PHE A 278 29.96 -8.65 -25.20
C PHE A 278 29.81 -7.12 -25.29
N ASN A 279 28.66 -6.61 -25.75
CA ASN A 279 28.40 -5.18 -25.82
C ASN A 279 28.50 -4.54 -24.40
N PRO A 280 29.35 -3.52 -24.18
CA PRO A 280 29.50 -2.89 -22.88
C PRO A 280 28.37 -1.90 -22.52
N ASN A 281 27.45 -1.63 -23.44
CA ASN A 281 26.37 -0.67 -23.22
C ASN A 281 25.37 -1.18 -22.15
N PRO A 282 25.19 -0.47 -21.01
CA PRO A 282 24.31 -0.90 -19.92
C PRO A 282 22.80 -0.70 -20.21
N THR A 283 22.45 -0.05 -21.32
CA THR A 283 21.05 0.14 -21.75
C THR A 283 20.51 -1.02 -22.57
N VAL A 284 21.39 -1.91 -23.04
CA VAL A 284 20.98 -3.14 -23.73
C VAL A 284 20.37 -4.10 -22.71
N ARG A 285 19.23 -4.72 -23.07
CA ARG A 285 18.42 -5.57 -22.17
C ARG A 285 19.26 -6.66 -21.49
N HIS A 286 19.97 -7.47 -22.29
CA HIS A 286 20.89 -8.50 -21.81
C HIS A 286 22.24 -8.43 -22.53
N THR A 287 23.30 -8.55 -21.75
CA THR A 287 24.69 -8.63 -22.20
C THR A 287 25.42 -9.58 -21.27
N PHE A 288 26.57 -10.11 -21.70
CA PHE A 288 27.44 -10.92 -20.85
C PHE A 288 27.74 -10.20 -19.53
N TRP A 289 28.03 -8.90 -19.59
CA TRP A 289 28.36 -8.08 -18.42
C TRP A 289 27.18 -7.90 -17.48
N SER A 290 25.99 -7.58 -18.00
CA SER A 290 24.80 -7.38 -17.17
C SER A 290 24.39 -8.68 -16.47
N VAL A 291 24.30 -9.79 -17.21
CA VAL A 291 23.83 -11.07 -16.67
C VAL A 291 24.84 -11.67 -15.69
N VAL A 292 26.15 -11.64 -16.01
CA VAL A 292 27.16 -12.25 -15.13
C VAL A 292 27.45 -11.36 -13.91
N ILE A 293 27.75 -10.08 -14.10
CA ILE A 293 28.11 -9.19 -12.98
C ILE A 293 26.86 -8.81 -12.18
N GLY A 294 25.85 -8.27 -12.86
CA GLY A 294 24.59 -7.88 -12.23
C GLY A 294 23.86 -9.08 -11.61
N GLY A 295 23.81 -10.21 -12.33
CA GLY A 295 23.24 -11.46 -11.81
C GLY A 295 24.00 -12.02 -10.60
N THR A 296 25.34 -11.95 -10.56
CA THR A 296 26.11 -12.38 -9.38
C THR A 296 25.76 -11.55 -8.14
N VAL A 297 25.67 -10.22 -8.28
CA VAL A 297 25.30 -9.35 -7.15
C VAL A 297 23.84 -9.57 -6.74
N TYR A 298 22.93 -9.68 -7.71
CA TYR A 298 21.52 -9.99 -7.48
C TYR A 298 21.36 -11.29 -6.68
N TRP A 299 21.91 -12.39 -7.16
CA TRP A 299 21.78 -13.68 -6.49
C TRP A 299 22.52 -13.72 -5.16
N THR A 300 23.67 -13.06 -5.03
CA THR A 300 24.33 -12.92 -3.73
C THR A 300 23.42 -12.24 -2.71
N SER A 301 22.67 -11.20 -3.10
CA SER A 301 21.68 -10.58 -2.21
C SER A 301 20.56 -11.55 -1.81
N MET A 302 20.03 -12.33 -2.76
CA MET A 302 18.96 -13.30 -2.49
C MET A 302 19.40 -14.46 -1.59
N PHE A 303 20.67 -14.85 -1.63
CA PHE A 303 21.22 -15.90 -0.75
C PHE A 303 21.75 -15.37 0.60
N CYS A 304 22.21 -14.12 0.67
CA CYS A 304 22.93 -13.58 1.84
C CYS A 304 22.19 -12.52 2.65
N SER A 305 21.39 -11.65 2.03
CA SER A 305 20.68 -10.55 2.73
C SER A 305 19.18 -10.78 2.86
N ASN A 306 18.62 -11.75 2.12
CA ASN A 306 17.22 -12.13 2.21
C ASN A 306 16.94 -12.95 3.48
N GLN A 307 16.07 -12.42 4.34
CA GLN A 307 15.68 -13.08 5.58
C GLN A 307 15.09 -14.49 5.36
N ALA A 308 14.30 -14.72 4.30
CA ALA A 308 13.68 -16.03 4.05
C ALA A 308 14.73 -17.13 3.84
N SER A 309 15.82 -16.81 3.15
CA SER A 309 16.96 -17.71 2.94
C SER A 309 17.73 -17.94 4.25
N ILE A 310 17.93 -16.89 5.03
CA ILE A 310 18.69 -16.96 6.29
C ILE A 310 17.97 -17.80 7.35
N GLN A 311 16.66 -17.68 7.47
CA GLN A 311 15.85 -18.51 8.37
C GLN A 311 16.02 -20.01 8.08
N LYS A 312 16.12 -20.38 6.80
CA LYS A 312 16.33 -21.78 6.38
C LYS A 312 17.71 -22.29 6.78
N TYR A 313 18.76 -21.46 6.68
CA TYR A 313 20.09 -21.83 7.18
C TYR A 313 20.06 -22.13 8.69
N LEU A 314 19.36 -21.31 9.48
CA LEU A 314 19.26 -21.43 10.94
C LEU A 314 18.42 -22.63 11.41
N SER A 315 17.62 -23.21 10.52
CA SER A 315 16.87 -24.45 10.78
C SER A 315 17.74 -25.71 10.85
N VAL A 316 19.02 -25.60 10.51
CA VAL A 316 20.02 -26.68 10.55
C VAL A 316 21.05 -26.38 11.65
N SER A 317 21.52 -27.41 12.34
CA SER A 317 22.43 -27.24 13.48
C SER A 317 23.91 -27.05 13.08
N SER A 318 24.35 -27.63 11.96
CA SER A 318 25.75 -27.69 11.54
C SER A 318 26.03 -26.87 10.27
N ILE A 319 27.07 -26.02 10.31
CA ILE A 319 27.50 -25.22 9.15
C ILE A 319 27.92 -26.09 7.95
N GLY A 320 28.49 -27.28 8.19
CA GLY A 320 28.87 -28.21 7.12
C GLY A 320 27.65 -28.68 6.33
N GLN A 321 26.57 -29.02 7.03
CA GLN A 321 25.29 -29.41 6.41
C GLN A 321 24.65 -28.23 5.66
N VAL A 322 24.77 -27.01 6.18
CA VAL A 322 24.26 -25.83 5.48
C VAL A 322 25.03 -25.56 4.19
N ARG A 323 26.35 -25.72 4.19
CA ARG A 323 27.18 -25.62 2.97
C ARG A 323 26.78 -26.64 1.91
N SER A 324 26.55 -27.89 2.30
CA SER A 324 26.06 -28.92 1.38
C SER A 324 24.67 -28.58 0.84
N GLY A 325 23.76 -28.08 1.69
CA GLY A 325 22.42 -27.66 1.27
C GLY A 325 22.42 -26.47 0.31
N LEU A 326 23.33 -25.51 0.48
CA LEU A 326 23.51 -24.38 -0.44
C LEU A 326 23.89 -24.87 -1.85
N TRP A 327 24.81 -25.84 -1.96
CA TRP A 327 25.17 -26.43 -3.25
C TRP A 327 24.01 -27.20 -3.89
N ILE A 328 23.22 -27.92 -3.09
CA ILE A 328 21.99 -28.57 -3.58
C ILE A 328 21.03 -27.54 -4.17
N ALA A 329 20.85 -26.40 -3.50
CA ALA A 329 20.00 -25.32 -4.00
C ALA A 329 20.52 -24.77 -5.34
N CYS A 330 21.81 -24.44 -5.44
CA CYS A 330 22.39 -23.91 -6.69
C CYS A 330 22.28 -24.89 -7.87
N TRP A 331 22.55 -26.18 -7.65
CA TRP A 331 22.38 -27.19 -8.70
C TRP A 331 20.92 -27.37 -9.12
N GLY A 332 19.99 -27.31 -8.15
CA GLY A 332 18.55 -27.31 -8.43
C GLY A 332 18.13 -26.12 -9.30
N LEU A 333 18.63 -24.92 -8.99
CA LEU A 333 18.37 -23.71 -9.79
C LEU A 333 18.93 -23.84 -11.21
N ILE A 334 20.18 -24.27 -11.36
CA ILE A 334 20.79 -24.48 -12.70
C ILE A 334 19.95 -25.46 -13.52
N ALA A 335 19.49 -26.55 -12.92
CA ALA A 335 18.65 -27.53 -13.61
C ALA A 335 17.32 -26.92 -14.09
N ILE A 336 16.65 -26.13 -13.24
CA ILE A 336 15.37 -25.48 -13.59
C ILE A 336 15.55 -24.46 -14.71
N TYR A 337 16.53 -23.56 -14.59
CA TYR A 337 16.79 -22.54 -15.61
C TYR A 337 17.18 -23.16 -16.96
N THR A 338 17.95 -24.25 -16.93
CA THR A 338 18.31 -24.99 -18.15
C THR A 338 17.09 -25.64 -18.78
N THR A 339 16.22 -26.28 -18.00
CA THR A 339 15.00 -26.93 -18.53
C THR A 339 14.01 -25.90 -19.09
N ASN A 340 13.84 -24.75 -18.44
CA ASN A 340 13.01 -23.66 -18.96
C ASN A 340 13.58 -23.06 -20.25
N PHE A 341 14.91 -22.98 -20.37
CA PHE A 341 15.56 -22.55 -21.60
C PHE A 341 15.26 -23.50 -22.77
N PHE A 342 15.35 -24.82 -22.56
CA PHE A 342 14.93 -25.80 -23.56
C PHE A 342 13.44 -25.67 -23.92
N THR A 343 12.58 -25.46 -22.93
CA THR A 343 11.15 -25.21 -23.16
C THR A 343 10.93 -23.97 -24.03
N GLY A 344 11.70 -22.90 -23.81
CA GLY A 344 11.68 -21.70 -24.66
C GLY A 344 12.07 -21.96 -26.12
N MET A 345 13.07 -22.81 -26.37
CA MET A 345 13.44 -23.22 -27.73
C MET A 345 12.33 -23.98 -28.44
N MET A 346 11.60 -24.82 -27.70
CA MET A 346 10.45 -25.57 -28.23
C MET A 346 9.29 -24.64 -28.63
N LEU A 347 9.05 -23.57 -27.85
CA LEU A 347 8.05 -22.55 -28.19
C LEU A 347 8.38 -21.85 -29.52
N VAL A 348 9.66 -21.48 -29.72
CA VAL A 348 10.12 -20.87 -30.97
C VAL A 348 9.91 -21.81 -32.16
N THR A 349 10.24 -23.09 -31.99
CA THR A 349 10.04 -24.12 -33.03
C THR A 349 8.57 -24.28 -33.38
N ASN A 350 7.68 -24.33 -32.39
CA ASN A 350 6.24 -24.52 -32.61
C ASN A 350 5.57 -23.31 -33.27
N TYR A 351 5.89 -22.09 -32.83
CA TYR A 351 5.25 -20.85 -33.30
C TYR A 351 6.06 -20.10 -34.35
N ARG A 352 6.99 -20.78 -35.04
CA ARG A 352 7.90 -20.18 -36.03
C ARG A 352 7.16 -19.40 -37.12
N ASP A 353 6.11 -20.00 -37.66
CA ASP A 353 5.42 -19.52 -38.87
C ASP A 353 4.14 -18.72 -38.53
N CYS A 354 3.70 -18.78 -37.28
CA CYS A 354 2.58 -17.98 -36.80
C CYS A 354 2.77 -17.61 -35.32
N ASP A 355 3.11 -16.33 -35.10
CA ASP A 355 3.30 -15.76 -33.77
C ASP A 355 1.94 -15.51 -33.05
N PRO A 356 1.70 -16.11 -31.87
CA PRO A 356 0.44 -15.94 -31.12
C PRO A 356 0.26 -14.53 -30.56
N ILE A 357 1.34 -13.77 -30.33
CA ILE A 357 1.26 -12.39 -29.83
C ILE A 357 0.77 -11.47 -30.95
N SER A 358 1.43 -11.52 -32.11
CA SER A 358 1.08 -10.67 -33.27
C SER A 358 -0.29 -11.00 -33.86
N SER A 359 -0.74 -12.27 -33.79
CA SER A 359 -2.09 -12.68 -34.22
C SER A 359 -3.21 -12.30 -33.25
N GLY A 360 -2.87 -11.77 -32.06
CA GLY A 360 -3.83 -11.37 -31.03
C GLY A 360 -4.47 -12.54 -30.27
N GLU A 361 -3.89 -13.75 -30.34
CA GLU A 361 -4.37 -14.90 -29.57
C GLU A 361 -4.11 -14.73 -28.05
N ILE A 362 -3.07 -14.00 -27.68
CA ILE A 362 -2.68 -13.71 -26.28
C ILE A 362 -2.38 -12.23 -26.06
N GLY A 363 -2.69 -11.73 -24.86
CA GLY A 363 -2.49 -10.31 -24.49
C GLY A 363 -1.07 -9.98 -24.01
N GLY A 364 -0.27 -10.98 -23.63
CA GLY A 364 1.08 -10.78 -23.10
C GLY A 364 1.99 -11.99 -23.31
N SER A 365 3.30 -11.74 -23.33
CA SER A 365 4.32 -12.78 -23.58
C SER A 365 4.35 -13.88 -22.51
N ASP A 366 3.92 -13.58 -21.28
CA ASP A 366 3.93 -14.52 -20.16
C ASP A 366 2.85 -15.62 -20.26
N GLU A 367 1.90 -15.50 -21.20
CA GLU A 367 0.82 -16.47 -21.45
C GLU A 367 1.18 -17.54 -22.51
N ILE A 368 2.34 -17.40 -23.17
CA ILE A 368 2.69 -18.25 -24.32
C ILE A 368 2.92 -19.73 -23.95
N LEU A 369 3.50 -19.99 -22.78
CA LEU A 369 3.75 -21.36 -22.32
C LEU A 369 2.45 -22.08 -21.92
N PRO A 370 1.55 -21.48 -21.11
CA PRO A 370 0.21 -22.04 -20.88
C PRO A 370 -0.56 -22.30 -22.19
N LEU A 371 -0.48 -21.39 -23.16
CA LEU A 371 -1.09 -21.57 -24.48
C LEU A 371 -0.51 -22.79 -25.19
N TYR A 372 0.81 -22.92 -25.26
CA TYR A 372 1.47 -24.09 -25.86
C TYR A 372 1.01 -25.41 -25.23
N ILE A 373 0.96 -25.48 -23.90
CA ILE A 373 0.59 -26.72 -23.21
C ILE A 373 -0.88 -27.07 -23.44
N THR A 374 -1.78 -26.10 -23.41
CA THR A 374 -3.20 -26.34 -23.65
C THR A 374 -3.50 -26.70 -25.10
N THR A 375 -2.81 -26.09 -26.06
CA THR A 375 -3.06 -26.30 -27.49
C THR A 375 -2.39 -27.56 -28.03
N VAL A 376 -1.14 -27.82 -27.66
CA VAL A 376 -0.35 -28.94 -28.20
C VAL A 376 -0.52 -30.20 -27.36
N MET A 377 -0.58 -30.04 -26.03
CA MET A 377 -0.60 -31.17 -25.09
C MET A 377 -1.97 -31.40 -24.42
N GLY A 378 -2.99 -30.57 -24.72
CA GLY A 378 -4.31 -30.65 -24.08
C GLY A 378 -5.10 -31.93 -24.36
N HIS A 379 -4.70 -32.71 -25.36
CA HIS A 379 -5.27 -34.04 -25.62
C HIS A 379 -4.84 -35.09 -24.57
N LEU A 380 -3.77 -34.84 -23.82
CA LEU A 380 -3.24 -35.73 -22.78
C LEU A 380 -3.91 -35.43 -21.44
N LYS A 381 -4.82 -36.30 -21.03
CA LYS A 381 -5.62 -36.14 -19.81
C LYS A 381 -4.73 -36.03 -18.56
N GLY A 382 -4.94 -35.00 -17.73
CA GLY A 382 -4.25 -34.80 -16.46
C GLY A 382 -2.89 -34.09 -16.56
N LEU A 383 -2.28 -34.00 -17.74
CA LEU A 383 -0.96 -33.38 -17.93
C LEU A 383 -1.01 -31.86 -17.73
N THR A 384 -2.03 -31.21 -18.29
CA THR A 384 -2.24 -29.77 -18.13
C THR A 384 -2.49 -29.42 -16.65
N GLY A 385 -3.27 -30.23 -15.93
CA GLY A 385 -3.45 -30.09 -14.49
C GLY A 385 -2.17 -30.28 -13.69
N TYR A 386 -1.31 -31.21 -14.10
CA TYR A 386 -0.01 -31.44 -13.45
C TYR A 386 0.97 -30.28 -13.66
N PHE A 387 1.00 -29.68 -14.86
CA PHE A 387 1.75 -28.44 -15.11
C PHE A 387 1.28 -27.29 -14.22
N VAL A 388 -0.04 -27.04 -14.18
CA VAL A 388 -0.62 -26.00 -13.33
C VAL A 388 -0.32 -26.27 -11.85
N ALA A 389 -0.36 -27.53 -11.41
CA ALA A 389 0.07 -27.92 -10.07
C ALA A 389 1.55 -27.58 -9.81
N GLY A 390 2.44 -27.75 -10.79
CA GLY A 390 3.84 -27.30 -10.73
C GLY A 390 3.98 -25.78 -10.56
N ILE A 391 3.22 -24.99 -11.33
CA ILE A 391 3.22 -23.53 -11.21
C ILE A 391 2.74 -23.10 -9.81
N PHE A 392 1.66 -23.71 -9.31
CA PHE A 392 1.14 -23.43 -7.97
C PHE A 392 2.13 -23.85 -6.88
N ALA A 393 2.81 -24.98 -7.04
CA ALA A 393 3.85 -25.45 -6.13
C ALA A 393 4.96 -24.41 -5.97
N ALA A 394 5.47 -23.88 -7.08
CA ALA A 394 6.50 -22.86 -7.08
C ALA A 394 6.06 -21.58 -6.34
N SER A 395 4.83 -21.10 -6.58
CA SER A 395 4.34 -19.89 -5.91
C SER A 395 4.07 -20.10 -4.42
N LEU A 396 3.41 -21.20 -4.02
CA LEU A 396 3.07 -21.47 -2.62
C LEU A 396 4.31 -21.52 -1.72
N GLY A 397 5.38 -22.21 -2.16
CA GLY A 397 6.62 -22.29 -1.39
C GLY A 397 7.29 -20.94 -1.15
N THR A 398 7.31 -20.08 -2.17
CA THR A 398 7.88 -18.73 -2.04
C THR A 398 7.04 -17.81 -1.17
N VAL A 399 5.73 -17.79 -1.37
CA VAL A 399 4.81 -16.91 -0.63
C VAL A 399 4.78 -17.31 0.84
N ALA A 400 4.78 -18.61 1.16
CA ALA A 400 4.83 -19.07 2.54
C ALA A 400 6.13 -18.65 3.25
N ALA A 401 7.26 -18.81 2.58
CA ALA A 401 8.55 -18.38 3.13
C ALA A 401 8.61 -16.85 3.33
N ALA A 402 8.08 -16.08 2.37
CA ALA A 402 8.05 -14.62 2.45
C ALA A 402 7.10 -14.09 3.53
N LEU A 403 5.90 -14.65 3.69
CA LEU A 403 4.97 -14.24 4.74
C LEU A 403 5.51 -14.56 6.14
N ASN A 404 6.23 -15.68 6.29
CA ASN A 404 6.86 -16.05 7.55
C ASN A 404 8.07 -15.14 7.87
N SER A 405 8.89 -14.81 6.87
CA SER A 405 10.04 -13.92 7.05
C SER A 405 9.60 -12.48 7.33
N LEU A 406 8.56 -11.98 6.65
CA LEU A 406 7.94 -10.67 6.90
C LEU A 406 7.42 -10.56 8.33
N ALA A 407 6.69 -11.57 8.80
CA ALA A 407 6.19 -11.60 10.18
C ALA A 407 7.35 -11.60 11.20
N ALA A 408 8.40 -12.37 10.95
CA ALA A 408 9.58 -12.44 11.82
C ALA A 408 10.33 -11.10 11.91
N VAL A 409 10.61 -10.45 10.77
CA VAL A 409 11.28 -9.14 10.71
C VAL A 409 10.47 -8.08 11.42
N THR A 410 9.16 -8.06 11.20
CA THR A 410 8.26 -7.11 11.85
C THR A 410 8.29 -7.26 13.37
N ILE A 411 8.19 -8.50 13.86
CA ILE A 411 8.20 -8.75 15.30
C ILE A 411 9.56 -8.39 15.89
N GLN A 412 10.65 -8.92 15.35
CA GLN A 412 11.98 -8.77 15.94
C GLN A 412 12.51 -7.34 15.79
N ASP A 413 12.44 -6.79 14.58
CA ASP A 413 13.12 -5.53 14.24
C ASP A 413 12.28 -4.30 14.55
N PHE A 414 10.95 -4.40 14.50
CA PHE A 414 10.07 -3.26 14.74
C PHE A 414 9.32 -3.35 16.06
N ILE A 415 8.64 -4.48 16.36
CA ILE A 415 7.81 -4.58 17.57
C ILE A 415 8.67 -4.72 18.82
N GLU A 416 9.52 -5.75 18.91
CA GLU A 416 10.33 -6.04 20.10
C GLU A 416 11.41 -4.98 20.32
N THR A 417 12.02 -4.47 19.24
CA THR A 417 13.05 -3.42 19.35
C THR A 417 12.46 -2.06 19.74
N ALA A 418 11.31 -1.66 19.18
CA ALA A 418 10.69 -0.38 19.55
C ALA A 418 10.06 -0.43 20.95
N CYS A 419 9.40 -1.55 21.30
CA CYS A 419 8.69 -1.69 22.57
C CYS A 419 9.58 -2.13 23.74
N GLY A 420 10.75 -2.74 23.48
CA GLY A 420 11.65 -3.27 24.51
C GLY A 420 11.07 -4.45 25.32
N LEU A 421 9.97 -5.04 24.85
CA LEU A 421 9.21 -6.10 25.52
C LEU A 421 9.20 -7.35 24.64
N LYS A 422 9.72 -8.47 25.16
CA LYS A 422 9.57 -9.79 24.52
C LYS A 422 8.13 -10.26 24.68
N LEU A 423 7.49 -10.62 23.57
CA LEU A 423 6.11 -11.12 23.57
C LEU A 423 6.02 -12.47 24.32
N PRO A 424 4.98 -12.71 25.15
CA PRO A 424 4.78 -14.01 25.79
C PRO A 424 4.59 -15.12 24.74
N ASP A 425 5.23 -16.29 24.93
CA ASP A 425 5.33 -17.37 23.92
C ASP A 425 4.00 -17.78 23.26
N ARG A 426 2.90 -17.83 24.03
CA ARG A 426 1.55 -18.17 23.52
C ARG A 426 0.91 -17.06 22.68
N LYS A 427 1.20 -15.79 22.98
CA LYS A 427 0.68 -14.63 22.24
C LYS A 427 1.53 -14.33 21.00
N GLY A 428 2.83 -14.62 21.03
CA GLY A 428 3.74 -14.42 19.89
C GLY A 428 3.31 -15.18 18.65
N ALA A 429 2.95 -16.47 18.77
CA ALA A 429 2.47 -17.26 17.65
C ALA A 429 1.18 -16.70 17.03
N LEU A 430 0.26 -16.17 17.83
CA LEU A 430 -0.97 -15.54 17.33
C LEU A 430 -0.66 -14.25 16.55
N VAL A 431 0.28 -13.44 17.05
CA VAL A 431 0.72 -12.21 16.38
C VAL A 431 1.37 -12.52 15.03
N VAL A 432 2.21 -13.55 14.95
CA VAL A 432 2.79 -14.01 13.67
C VAL A 432 1.68 -14.36 12.67
N LYS A 433 0.66 -15.13 13.08
CA LYS A 433 -0.46 -15.51 12.21
C LYS A 433 -1.25 -14.29 11.71
N LEU A 434 -1.54 -13.34 12.61
CA LEU A 434 -2.25 -12.10 12.24
C LEU A 434 -1.43 -11.24 11.27
N LEU A 435 -0.12 -11.14 11.48
CA LEU A 435 0.78 -10.40 10.58
C LEU A 435 0.85 -11.07 9.21
N SER A 436 0.93 -12.40 9.12
CA SER A 436 0.92 -13.09 7.82
C SER A 436 -0.39 -12.85 7.05
N VAL A 437 -1.53 -12.79 7.74
CA VAL A 437 -2.82 -12.41 7.10
C VAL A 437 -2.79 -10.96 6.63
N ALA A 438 -2.31 -10.04 7.47
CA ALA A 438 -2.22 -8.62 7.13
C ALA A 438 -1.31 -8.37 5.92
N TYR A 439 -0.15 -9.01 5.87
CA TYR A 439 0.77 -8.92 4.73
C TYR A 439 0.19 -9.57 3.47
N GLY A 440 -0.55 -10.67 3.59
CA GLY A 440 -1.28 -11.26 2.46
C GLY A 440 -2.33 -10.31 1.89
N ALA A 441 -3.10 -9.64 2.74
CA ALA A 441 -4.09 -8.65 2.31
C ALA A 441 -3.45 -7.40 1.68
N ALA A 442 -2.34 -6.90 2.25
CA ALA A 442 -1.60 -5.78 1.68
C ALA A 442 -1.01 -6.13 0.30
N SER A 443 -0.43 -7.33 0.18
CA SER A 443 0.12 -7.84 -1.07
C SER A 443 -0.97 -8.07 -2.14
N PHE A 444 -2.17 -8.53 -1.75
CA PHE A 444 -3.31 -8.62 -2.67
C PHE A 444 -3.66 -7.26 -3.30
N GLY A 445 -3.69 -6.18 -2.51
CA GLY A 445 -3.94 -4.84 -3.03
C GLY A 445 -2.90 -4.38 -4.05
N LEU A 446 -1.64 -4.80 -3.89
CA LEU A 446 -0.55 -4.50 -4.82
C LEU A 446 -0.61 -5.31 -6.13
N VAL A 447 -1.38 -6.40 -6.20
CA VAL A 447 -1.56 -7.17 -7.44
C VAL A 447 -2.19 -6.33 -8.55
N PHE A 448 -3.10 -5.41 -8.21
CA PHE A 448 -3.69 -4.48 -9.18
C PHE A 448 -2.65 -3.55 -9.81
N VAL A 449 -1.60 -3.20 -9.07
CA VAL A 449 -0.47 -2.43 -9.59
C VAL A 449 0.33 -3.30 -10.54
N VAL A 450 0.71 -4.50 -10.10
CA VAL A 450 1.53 -5.43 -10.87
C VAL A 450 0.89 -5.79 -12.21
N ALA A 451 -0.44 -5.94 -12.24
CA ALA A 451 -1.19 -6.25 -13.47
C ALA A 451 -1.06 -5.18 -14.57
N GLN A 452 -0.59 -3.97 -14.23
CA GLN A 452 -0.42 -2.84 -15.16
C GLN A 452 1.06 -2.60 -15.55
N LEU A 453 1.99 -3.41 -15.03
CA LEU A 453 3.42 -3.26 -15.29
C LEU A 453 3.88 -4.15 -16.45
N GLY A 454 5.17 -4.07 -16.80
CA GLY A 454 5.76 -4.89 -17.86
C GLY A 454 5.79 -6.39 -17.54
N SER A 455 6.57 -7.17 -18.32
CA SER A 455 6.68 -8.63 -18.13
C SER A 455 6.96 -9.01 -16.67
N ILE A 456 6.29 -10.07 -16.19
CA ILE A 456 6.29 -10.46 -14.78
C ILE A 456 7.72 -10.68 -14.25
N MET A 457 8.59 -11.28 -15.06
CA MET A 457 10.00 -11.53 -14.70
C MET A 457 10.80 -10.23 -14.52
N GLN A 458 10.67 -9.29 -15.46
CA GLN A 458 11.34 -8.01 -15.37
C GLN A 458 10.93 -7.26 -14.11
N VAL A 459 9.62 -7.16 -13.85
CA VAL A 459 9.06 -6.49 -12.68
C VAL A 459 9.59 -7.10 -11.37
N ALA A 460 9.62 -8.42 -11.28
CA ALA A 460 10.12 -9.14 -10.11
C ALA A 460 11.61 -8.87 -9.82
N ILE A 461 12.46 -8.97 -10.85
CA ILE A 461 13.91 -8.73 -10.71
C ILE A 461 14.17 -7.25 -10.41
N SER A 462 13.43 -6.32 -11.02
CA SER A 462 13.52 -4.89 -10.73
C SER A 462 13.24 -4.59 -9.26
N PHE A 463 12.13 -5.09 -8.69
CA PHE A 463 11.78 -4.85 -7.28
C PHE A 463 12.77 -5.47 -6.29
N ASN A 464 13.23 -6.70 -6.57
CA ASN A 464 14.32 -7.29 -5.79
C ASN A 464 15.62 -6.49 -5.93
N GLY A 465 15.85 -5.88 -7.09
CA GLY A 465 17.00 -5.02 -7.38
C GLY A 465 17.05 -3.75 -6.52
N VAL A 466 15.90 -3.10 -6.29
CA VAL A 466 15.80 -1.85 -5.52
C VAL A 466 16.35 -1.99 -4.11
N ALA A 467 16.00 -3.06 -3.40
CA ALA A 467 16.38 -3.25 -2.00
C ALA A 467 17.51 -4.27 -1.80
N GLY A 468 17.60 -5.30 -2.65
CA GLY A 468 18.58 -6.38 -2.51
C GLY A 468 20.02 -5.90 -2.60
N GLY A 469 20.34 -5.05 -3.59
CA GLY A 469 21.69 -4.49 -3.75
C GLY A 469 22.12 -3.61 -2.58
N ILE A 470 21.19 -2.77 -2.09
CA ILE A 470 21.42 -1.82 -1.00
C ILE A 470 21.63 -2.57 0.32
N THR A 471 20.76 -3.54 0.63
CA THR A 471 20.90 -4.37 1.83
C THR A 471 22.19 -5.18 1.78
N LEU A 472 22.56 -5.76 0.64
CA LEU A 472 23.85 -6.42 0.48
C LEU A 472 25.02 -5.46 0.72
N GLY A 473 24.92 -4.22 0.23
CA GLY A 473 25.89 -3.15 0.48
C GLY A 473 26.04 -2.85 1.98
N LEU A 474 24.91 -2.77 2.71
CA LEU A 474 24.88 -2.59 4.17
C LEU A 474 25.56 -3.74 4.91
N PHE A 475 25.25 -5.00 4.57
CA PHE A 475 25.90 -6.16 5.18
C PHE A 475 27.41 -6.23 4.89
N SER A 476 27.86 -5.59 3.81
CA SER A 476 29.26 -5.59 3.38
C SER A 476 30.09 -4.41 3.89
N LEU A 477 29.48 -3.39 4.53
CA LEU A 477 30.13 -2.12 4.91
C LEU A 477 30.48 -1.97 6.41
N GLY A 478 31.01 -0.79 6.80
CA GLY A 478 31.59 -0.46 8.11
C GLY A 478 31.27 0.96 8.66
N MET A 479 30.09 1.19 9.26
CA MET A 479 29.66 2.34 10.12
C MET A 479 29.54 3.78 9.53
N PHE A 480 28.52 4.51 10.03
CA PHE A 480 27.93 5.84 9.68
C PHE A 480 27.76 6.21 8.20
N GLY A 481 28.79 6.10 7.37
CA GLY A 481 28.70 6.36 5.94
C GLY A 481 27.73 5.40 5.23
N ALA A 482 27.61 4.16 5.73
CA ALA A 482 26.72 3.15 5.16
C ALA A 482 25.25 3.60 5.08
N ILE A 483 24.79 4.45 6.01
CA ILE A 483 23.40 4.97 6.00
C ILE A 483 23.23 6.03 4.90
N VAL A 484 24.17 6.97 4.79
CA VAL A 484 24.13 8.01 3.75
C VAL A 484 24.24 7.39 2.36
N GLY A 485 25.16 6.43 2.18
CA GLY A 485 25.27 5.64 0.96
C GLY A 485 24.01 4.84 0.64
N SER A 486 23.35 4.29 1.66
CA SER A 486 22.10 3.54 1.45
C SER A 486 20.93 4.45 1.07
N LEU A 487 20.73 5.58 1.76
CA LEU A 487 19.64 6.51 1.45
C LEU A 487 19.77 7.10 0.04
N THR A 488 21.00 7.44 -0.37
CA THR A 488 21.28 7.89 -1.74
C THR A 488 21.04 6.80 -2.78
N ALA A 489 21.47 5.56 -2.49
CA ALA A 489 21.17 4.40 -3.34
C ALA A 489 19.66 4.12 -3.44
N VAL A 490 18.90 4.27 -2.35
CA VAL A 490 17.44 4.06 -2.33
C VAL A 490 16.78 5.06 -3.28
N VAL A 491 17.09 6.35 -3.16
CA VAL A 491 16.50 7.38 -4.02
C VAL A 491 16.86 7.12 -5.49
N LEU A 492 18.13 6.87 -5.79
CA LEU A 492 18.59 6.67 -7.16
C LEU A 492 17.96 5.43 -7.81
N VAL A 493 18.10 4.25 -7.19
CA VAL A 493 17.64 2.98 -7.76
C VAL A 493 16.12 2.90 -7.79
N SER A 494 15.42 3.45 -6.79
CA SER A 494 13.95 3.52 -6.83
C SER A 494 13.48 4.42 -7.97
N THR A 495 14.12 5.56 -8.18
CA THR A 495 13.78 6.47 -9.30
C THR A 495 14.01 5.80 -10.65
N MET A 496 15.13 5.06 -10.80
CA MET A 496 15.41 4.28 -12.01
C MET A 496 14.35 3.20 -12.24
N CYS A 497 14.05 2.40 -11.21
CA CYS A 497 13.11 1.29 -11.28
C CYS A 497 11.69 1.76 -11.61
N PHE A 498 11.13 2.66 -10.80
CA PHE A 498 9.76 3.15 -11.03
C PHE A 498 9.67 3.98 -12.31
N GLY A 499 10.70 4.79 -12.63
CA GLY A 499 10.76 5.53 -13.90
C GLY A 499 10.73 4.61 -15.13
N GLN A 500 11.52 3.53 -15.13
CA GLN A 500 11.50 2.53 -16.20
C GLN A 500 10.12 1.86 -16.32
N GLN A 501 9.56 1.38 -15.21
CA GLN A 501 8.28 0.67 -15.22
C GLN A 501 7.13 1.55 -15.71
N ILE A 502 7.13 2.83 -15.35
CA ILE A 502 6.15 3.82 -15.85
C ILE A 502 6.31 4.05 -17.35
N CYS A 503 7.54 4.17 -17.86
CA CYS A 503 7.77 4.32 -19.29
C CYS A 503 7.31 3.09 -20.11
N ILE A 504 7.48 1.89 -19.55
CA ILE A 504 6.99 0.65 -20.17
C ILE A 504 5.45 0.61 -20.16
N ALA A 505 4.83 0.92 -19.03
CA ALA A 505 3.36 0.94 -18.89
C ALA A 505 2.70 1.96 -19.83
N ASN A 506 3.35 3.11 -20.06
CA ASN A 506 2.88 4.13 -21.01
C ASN A 506 3.24 3.84 -22.48
N GLY A 507 3.91 2.72 -22.78
CA GLY A 507 4.33 2.36 -24.13
C GLY A 507 5.45 3.24 -24.72
N THR A 508 6.08 4.11 -23.92
CA THR A 508 7.17 5.00 -24.38
C THR A 508 8.54 4.32 -24.42
N LEU A 509 8.73 3.28 -23.59
CA LEU A 509 9.91 2.42 -23.61
C LEU A 509 9.51 1.01 -24.03
N VAL A 510 9.77 0.67 -25.30
CA VAL A 510 9.58 -0.68 -25.84
C VAL A 510 10.94 -1.28 -26.17
N TYR A 511 11.20 -2.49 -25.67
CA TYR A 511 12.39 -3.26 -26.02
C TYR A 511 12.16 -3.99 -27.34
N GLU A 512 13.13 -3.90 -28.24
CA GLU A 512 13.10 -4.56 -29.54
C GLU A 512 13.04 -6.10 -29.34
N SER A 513 12.00 -6.72 -29.89
CA SER A 513 11.83 -8.17 -29.92
C SER A 513 12.42 -8.72 -31.22
N LYS A 514 12.91 -9.96 -31.20
CA LYS A 514 13.40 -10.60 -32.43
C LYS A 514 12.19 -10.99 -33.30
N PRO A 515 12.19 -10.68 -34.61
CA PRO A 515 11.03 -10.88 -35.48
C PRO A 515 10.65 -12.37 -35.60
N MET A 516 9.37 -12.63 -35.86
CA MET A 516 8.80 -13.96 -36.12
C MET A 516 7.98 -13.96 -37.40
N GLY A 517 7.84 -15.13 -38.02
CA GLY A 517 7.03 -15.31 -39.23
C GLY A 517 5.53 -15.20 -38.94
N THR A 518 4.80 -14.61 -39.89
CA THR A 518 3.33 -14.54 -39.88
C THR A 518 2.71 -15.20 -41.12
N GLU A 519 3.53 -15.82 -41.97
CA GLU A 519 3.16 -16.38 -43.29
C GLU A 519 2.05 -17.44 -43.23
N ASN A 520 1.94 -18.20 -42.14
CA ASN A 520 0.94 -19.26 -41.98
C ASN A 520 -0.19 -18.90 -40.99
N CYS A 521 -0.37 -17.62 -40.65
CA CYS A 521 -1.46 -17.20 -39.78
C CYS A 521 -2.79 -17.02 -40.54
N PRO A 522 -3.92 -17.58 -40.08
CA PRO A 522 -5.21 -17.52 -40.79
C PRO A 522 -5.78 -16.12 -41.04
N CYS A 523 -5.33 -15.10 -40.29
CA CYS A 523 -5.92 -13.76 -40.29
C CYS A 523 -4.93 -12.60 -40.54
N LEU A 524 -3.66 -12.88 -40.89
CA LEU A 524 -2.62 -11.86 -41.13
C LEU A 524 -2.04 -12.00 -42.55
N ASN A 525 -1.90 -10.89 -43.27
CA ASN A 525 -1.37 -10.82 -44.66
C ASN A 525 0.08 -10.28 -44.72
N GLU A 526 0.71 -9.97 -43.59
CA GLU A 526 2.11 -9.52 -43.55
C GLU A 526 3.06 -10.73 -43.47
N THR A 527 4.29 -10.59 -43.99
CA THR A 527 5.28 -11.68 -44.05
C THR A 527 6.22 -11.71 -42.86
N GLU A 528 6.44 -10.57 -42.19
CA GLU A 528 7.26 -10.46 -40.97
C GLU A 528 6.61 -9.48 -40.00
N ALA A 529 6.38 -9.90 -38.75
CA ALA A 529 5.92 -9.01 -37.69
C ALA A 529 7.13 -8.58 -36.85
N ALA A 530 7.50 -7.31 -36.95
CA ALA A 530 8.32 -6.63 -35.95
C ALA A 530 7.48 -5.49 -35.39
N VAL A 531 7.33 -5.39 -34.06
CA VAL A 531 6.70 -4.21 -33.44
C VAL A 531 7.70 -3.06 -33.54
N PRO A 532 7.48 -2.04 -34.41
CA PRO A 532 8.39 -0.91 -34.48
C PRO A 532 8.11 -0.02 -33.27
N GLY A 533 9.01 -0.02 -32.29
CA GLY A 533 8.91 0.84 -31.12
C GLY A 533 9.14 2.33 -31.49
N PRO A 534 8.45 3.28 -30.82
CA PRO A 534 8.71 4.71 -31.00
C PRO A 534 10.16 5.09 -30.65
N ARG A 535 10.64 6.22 -31.19
CA ARG A 535 12.04 6.69 -31.01
C ARG A 535 12.39 6.79 -29.52
N GLN A 536 13.23 5.86 -29.06
CA GLN A 536 13.73 5.79 -27.68
C GLN A 536 14.47 7.06 -27.23
N GLU A 537 14.83 7.96 -28.15
CA GLU A 537 15.66 9.15 -27.89
C GLU A 537 15.05 10.15 -26.89
N ASP A 538 13.71 10.18 -26.74
CA ASP A 538 13.01 11.11 -25.82
C ASP A 538 12.98 10.64 -24.34
N VAL A 539 13.34 9.38 -24.05
CA VAL A 539 13.29 8.82 -22.69
C VAL A 539 14.58 9.13 -21.92
N PHE A 540 14.51 9.58 -20.67
CA PHE A 540 15.71 9.87 -19.88
C PHE A 540 16.65 8.65 -19.76
N VAL A 541 17.96 8.84 -20.00
CA VAL A 541 18.94 7.75 -20.14
C VAL A 541 18.98 6.79 -18.94
N LEU A 542 18.81 7.32 -17.72
CA LEU A 542 18.78 6.52 -16.49
C LEU A 542 17.61 5.51 -16.45
N PHE A 543 16.51 5.78 -17.14
CA PHE A 543 15.35 4.86 -17.20
C PHE A 543 15.53 3.76 -18.24
N ARG A 544 16.53 3.87 -19.13
CA ARG A 544 16.84 2.86 -20.16
C ARG A 544 17.79 1.77 -19.67
N VAL A 545 18.44 1.96 -18.51
CA VAL A 545 19.40 1.00 -17.95
C VAL A 545 18.72 -0.34 -17.67
N SER A 546 19.34 -1.45 -18.07
CA SER A 546 18.80 -2.80 -17.84
C SER A 546 18.57 -3.07 -16.35
N TYR A 547 17.43 -3.69 -16.04
CA TYR A 547 16.96 -3.94 -14.69
C TYR A 547 17.89 -4.86 -13.88
N ILE A 548 18.71 -5.69 -14.54
CA ILE A 548 19.68 -6.58 -13.89
C ILE A 548 20.81 -5.76 -13.21
N TRP A 549 21.09 -4.54 -13.68
CA TRP A 549 22.10 -3.68 -13.08
C TRP A 549 21.66 -3.04 -11.75
N TYR A 550 20.38 -3.07 -11.40
CA TYR A 550 19.86 -2.34 -10.24
C TYR A 550 20.50 -2.78 -8.93
N SER A 551 20.65 -4.10 -8.72
CA SER A 551 21.34 -4.64 -7.54
C SER A 551 22.82 -4.22 -7.50
N ALA A 552 23.50 -4.25 -8.64
CA ALA A 552 24.91 -3.88 -8.72
C ALA A 552 25.15 -2.39 -8.49
N ILE A 553 24.32 -1.52 -9.08
CA ILE A 553 24.37 -0.07 -8.87
C ILE A 553 24.05 0.25 -7.41
N GLY A 554 22.98 -0.34 -6.85
CA GLY A 554 22.62 -0.15 -5.45
C GLY A 554 23.74 -0.57 -4.49
N TYR A 555 24.37 -1.72 -4.75
CA TYR A 555 25.52 -2.19 -3.99
C TYR A 555 26.72 -1.23 -4.10
N LEU A 556 27.10 -0.83 -5.32
CA LEU A 556 28.26 0.04 -5.56
C LEU A 556 28.09 1.42 -4.96
N VAL A 557 26.92 2.05 -5.14
CA VAL A 557 26.63 3.37 -4.57
C VAL A 557 26.67 3.32 -3.05
N THR A 558 26.02 2.32 -2.46
CA THR A 558 26.05 2.10 -1.01
C THR A 558 27.48 1.93 -0.53
N PHE A 559 28.26 1.06 -1.18
CA PHE A 559 29.63 0.72 -0.80
C PHE A 559 30.59 1.92 -0.94
N ILE A 560 30.60 2.59 -2.08
CA ILE A 560 31.54 3.67 -2.40
C ILE A 560 31.24 4.89 -1.53
N LEU A 561 30.01 5.40 -1.55
CA LEU A 561 29.64 6.56 -0.74
C LEU A 561 29.77 6.25 0.76
N GLY A 562 29.41 5.03 1.16
CA GLY A 562 29.57 4.60 2.53
C GLY A 562 31.02 4.57 2.99
N THR A 563 31.93 4.15 2.12
CA THR A 563 33.38 4.17 2.41
C THR A 563 33.93 5.60 2.44
N VAL A 564 33.56 6.45 1.47
CA VAL A 564 34.01 7.85 1.41
C VAL A 564 33.57 8.62 2.65
N VAL A 565 32.30 8.51 3.03
CA VAL A 565 31.78 9.20 4.23
C VAL A 565 32.40 8.63 5.51
N SER A 566 32.64 7.31 5.57
CA SER A 566 33.34 6.68 6.71
C SER A 566 34.77 7.22 6.87
N ILE A 567 35.50 7.42 5.76
CA ILE A 567 36.84 8.05 5.78
C ILE A 567 36.77 9.52 6.27
N LEU A 568 35.75 10.27 5.85
CA LEU A 568 35.57 11.68 6.22
C LEU A 568 35.13 11.88 7.69
N THR A 569 34.43 10.91 8.28
CA THR A 569 33.88 11.00 9.65
C THR A 569 34.79 10.41 10.73
N GLY A 570 35.88 9.74 10.34
CA GLY A 570 36.89 9.17 11.24
C GLY A 570 36.59 7.71 11.62
N PRO A 571 37.64 6.88 11.84
CA PRO A 571 37.47 5.46 12.18
C PRO A 571 36.88 5.29 13.59
N SER A 572 36.06 4.25 13.76
CA SER A 572 35.51 3.86 15.08
C SER A 572 36.59 3.32 16.01
N ASP A 573 36.44 3.57 17.31
CA ASP A 573 37.41 3.15 18.32
C ASP A 573 37.54 1.61 18.34
N PRO A 574 38.74 1.02 18.14
CA PRO A 574 38.91 -0.43 17.97
C PRO A 574 38.55 -1.25 19.22
N LYS A 575 38.38 -0.60 20.38
CA LYS A 575 37.94 -1.23 21.63
C LYS A 575 36.45 -1.62 21.62
N ASP A 576 35.65 -1.02 20.74
CA ASP A 576 34.21 -1.30 20.61
C ASP A 576 33.90 -2.38 19.55
N LEU A 577 34.92 -2.94 18.90
CA LEU A 577 34.77 -3.89 17.80
C LEU A 577 34.82 -5.34 18.29
N ASP A 578 33.66 -6.02 18.37
CA ASP A 578 33.62 -7.46 18.65
C ASP A 578 34.16 -8.26 17.44
N GLU A 579 35.25 -9.00 17.65
CA GLU A 579 35.90 -9.82 16.61
C GLU A 579 34.99 -10.93 16.06
N SER A 580 33.92 -11.31 16.77
CA SER A 580 32.97 -12.35 16.35
C SER A 580 32.04 -11.89 15.21
N LEU A 581 31.97 -10.58 14.95
CA LEU A 581 31.13 -9.97 13.91
C LEU A 581 31.85 -9.86 12.55
N LEU A 582 33.14 -10.19 12.47
CA LEU A 582 33.94 -10.10 11.23
C LEU A 582 33.96 -11.41 10.46
N SER A 583 33.93 -11.33 9.13
CA SER A 583 34.07 -12.52 8.30
C SER A 583 35.51 -13.09 8.39
N PRO A 584 35.70 -14.42 8.34
CA PRO A 584 37.02 -15.04 8.46
C PRO A 584 38.08 -14.52 7.46
N PRO A 585 37.76 -14.28 6.17
CA PRO A 585 38.75 -13.75 5.23
C PRO A 585 39.22 -12.33 5.60
N VAL A 586 38.32 -11.50 6.11
CA VAL A 586 38.64 -10.14 6.57
C VAL A 586 39.51 -10.20 7.82
N LYS A 587 39.25 -11.13 8.73
CA LYS A 587 40.07 -11.38 9.93
C LYS A 587 41.51 -11.78 9.57
N ASP A 588 41.68 -12.64 8.58
CA ASP A 588 43.02 -13.07 8.10
C ASP A 588 43.75 -11.95 7.35
N LEU A 589 43.03 -11.15 6.57
CA LEU A 589 43.59 -9.97 5.90
C LEU A 589 44.07 -8.92 6.91
N LEU A 590 43.28 -8.62 7.94
CA LEU A 590 43.62 -7.67 9.00
C LEU A 590 44.87 -8.11 9.79
N LYS A 591 45.04 -9.42 10.01
CA LYS A 591 46.25 -9.97 10.65
C LYS A 591 47.52 -9.75 9.81
N ARG A 592 47.41 -9.84 8.48
CA ARG A 592 48.52 -9.74 7.51
C ARG A 592 48.92 -8.30 7.14
N LEU A 593 48.23 -7.27 7.62
CA LEU A 593 48.56 -5.87 7.32
C LEU A 593 49.91 -5.43 7.93
N PRO A 594 50.72 -4.63 7.21
CA PRO A 594 51.99 -4.09 7.71
C PRO A 594 51.80 -3.10 8.87
N ASN A 595 52.77 -3.05 9.79
CA ASN A 595 52.66 -2.28 11.04
C ASN A 595 52.45 -0.77 10.83
N ARG A 596 52.93 -0.20 9.71
CA ARG A 596 52.65 1.20 9.33
C ARG A 596 51.15 1.48 9.09
N VAL A 597 50.45 0.54 8.46
CA VAL A 597 49.01 0.65 8.17
C VAL A 597 48.20 0.42 9.44
N LYS A 598 48.61 -0.53 10.30
CA LYS A 598 47.99 -0.75 11.62
C LYS A 598 48.04 0.50 12.51
N LYS A 599 49.13 1.27 12.44
CA LYS A 599 49.31 2.54 13.18
C LYS A 599 48.43 3.68 12.64
N SER A 600 48.19 3.75 11.32
CA SER A 600 47.28 4.75 10.71
C SER A 600 45.79 4.47 10.98
N PHE A 601 45.42 3.23 11.31
CA PHE A 601 44.03 2.81 11.60
C PHE A 601 43.77 2.48 13.08
N ASN A 602 44.70 2.84 14.00
CA ASN A 602 44.59 2.60 15.45
C ASN A 602 44.38 1.12 15.89
N LEU A 603 44.78 0.13 15.09
CA LEU A 603 44.68 -1.28 15.45
C LEU A 603 45.71 -1.65 16.57
N PRO A 604 45.40 -2.55 17.51
CA PRO A 604 46.27 -2.84 18.66
C PRO A 604 47.67 -3.32 18.22
N TYR A 605 48.72 -2.65 18.71
CA TYR A 605 50.13 -2.91 18.40
C TYR A 605 51.03 -2.63 19.62
N LYS A 606 52.11 -3.39 19.81
CA LYS A 606 53.11 -3.18 20.88
C LYS A 606 54.18 -2.18 20.43
N GLU A 607 54.35 -1.09 21.17
CA GLU A 607 55.31 -0.03 20.86
C GLU A 607 56.77 -0.43 21.16
N GLY A 608 57.65 -0.02 20.24
CA GLY A 608 59.09 0.04 20.40
C GLY A 608 59.61 1.28 19.68
N ASP A 609 60.25 2.14 20.49
CA ASP A 609 61.11 3.32 20.31
C ASP A 609 61.38 3.95 18.92
N GLY A 610 61.51 5.29 18.89
CA GLY A 610 62.11 6.03 17.77
C GLY A 610 61.44 7.36 17.38
N THR A 611 62.06 8.45 17.80
CA THR A 611 61.85 9.89 17.48
C THR A 611 61.99 10.27 15.99
N ALA A 612 61.26 11.30 15.53
CA ALA A 612 61.77 12.51 14.81
C ALA A 612 60.71 13.21 13.91
N ASP A 613 60.37 14.43 14.32
CA ASP A 613 60.40 15.73 13.59
C ASP A 613 59.80 16.03 12.19
N MET A 614 59.22 17.24 12.17
CA MET A 614 59.14 18.30 11.13
C MET A 614 58.02 18.39 10.06
N LYS A 615 57.31 19.54 10.21
CA LYS A 615 56.96 20.62 9.27
C LYS A 615 55.92 20.39 8.17
N GLY A 616 54.94 21.32 8.16
CA GLY A 616 53.92 21.44 7.12
C GLY A 616 54.27 22.39 5.97
N ASN A 617 53.33 22.50 5.04
CA ASN A 617 52.97 23.71 4.31
C ASN A 617 51.65 23.46 3.57
N GLY A 618 50.81 24.50 3.47
CA GLY A 618 49.48 24.44 2.87
C GLY A 618 49.43 24.72 1.38
N MET A 619 48.22 24.64 0.83
CA MET A 619 47.79 25.47 -0.31
C MET A 619 46.26 25.54 -0.35
N LYS A 620 45.75 26.77 -0.47
CA LYS A 620 44.38 27.11 -0.83
C LYS A 620 44.24 27.04 -2.35
N GLU A 621 43.10 26.62 -2.86
CA GLU A 621 42.52 27.17 -4.09
C GLU A 621 41.00 27.13 -4.05
N VAL A 622 40.40 28.24 -4.47
CA VAL A 622 38.98 28.56 -4.50
C VAL A 622 38.53 28.47 -5.95
N PHE A 623 37.47 27.71 -6.25
CA PHE A 623 36.85 27.70 -7.58
C PHE A 623 35.53 28.46 -7.58
N THR A 624 35.48 29.54 -8.37
CA THR A 624 34.28 30.24 -8.83
C THR A 624 33.80 29.62 -10.15
N VAL A 625 32.50 29.42 -10.32
CA VAL A 625 31.89 28.95 -11.57
C VAL A 625 31.14 30.10 -12.24
N SER A 626 31.47 30.35 -13.50
CA SER A 626 30.83 31.31 -14.41
C SER A 626 29.63 30.66 -15.11
N VAL A 627 28.50 31.38 -15.16
CA VAL A 627 27.29 31.01 -15.92
C VAL A 627 27.37 31.63 -17.32
N LYS A 628 27.17 30.83 -18.36
CA LYS A 628 27.10 31.25 -19.78
C LYS A 628 25.63 31.32 -20.21
N GLU A 629 25.17 32.50 -20.65
CA GLU A 629 23.86 32.70 -21.28
C GLU A 629 23.78 32.06 -22.68
N LYS A 630 22.65 31.42 -22.99
CA LYS A 630 22.25 31.03 -24.36
C LYS A 630 21.19 32.01 -24.88
N ARG A 631 21.36 32.48 -26.13
CA ARG A 631 20.41 33.35 -26.86
C ARG A 631 19.14 32.60 -27.29
N PRO A 632 17.99 33.28 -27.47
CA PRO A 632 16.77 32.66 -28.04
C PRO A 632 16.79 32.63 -29.58
N GLN A 633 16.18 31.60 -30.15
CA GLN A 633 15.93 31.43 -31.59
C GLN A 633 14.77 32.29 -32.10
N ARG A 634 14.75 32.51 -33.42
CA ARG A 634 13.90 33.40 -34.22
C ARG A 634 12.61 32.68 -34.66
N ASN A 635 11.45 33.35 -34.61
CA ASN A 635 10.16 32.79 -35.03
C ASN A 635 10.09 32.58 -36.55
N GLN A 636 9.54 31.44 -36.99
CA GLN A 636 9.21 31.10 -38.37
C GLN A 636 7.73 31.41 -38.67
N TRP A 637 7.45 31.83 -39.90
CA TRP A 637 6.12 32.11 -40.45
C TRP A 637 5.85 31.12 -41.59
N ASP A 638 4.61 30.64 -41.72
CA ASP A 638 4.18 29.77 -42.82
C ASP A 638 3.74 30.60 -44.05
N GLU A 639 3.76 30.01 -45.26
CA GLU A 639 3.58 30.74 -46.54
C GLU A 639 2.19 31.40 -46.73
N ASN A 640 1.23 31.15 -45.85
CA ASN A 640 -0.12 31.72 -45.89
C ASN A 640 -0.41 32.80 -44.82
N GLY A 641 0.60 33.28 -44.09
CA GLY A 641 0.44 34.45 -43.21
C GLY A 641 -0.44 34.23 -41.96
N HIS A 642 -0.69 32.99 -41.56
CA HIS A 642 -1.34 32.67 -40.28
C HIS A 642 -0.31 32.59 -39.15
N GLU A 643 -0.60 33.27 -38.03
CA GLU A 643 0.10 32.98 -36.77
C GLU A 643 -0.22 31.55 -36.35
N MET A 644 0.79 30.68 -36.34
CA MET A 644 0.72 29.39 -35.66
C MET A 644 0.63 29.68 -34.15
N VAL A 645 -0.58 29.60 -33.58
CA VAL A 645 -0.80 29.63 -32.13
C VAL A 645 -0.19 28.35 -31.56
N ASN A 646 1.07 28.47 -31.15
CA ASN A 646 1.79 27.43 -30.43
C ASN A 646 1.06 27.20 -29.09
N ARG A 647 0.47 26.02 -28.87
CA ARG A 647 -0.03 25.58 -27.55
C ARG A 647 1.16 25.43 -26.59
N SER A 648 1.66 26.54 -26.06
CA SER A 648 2.71 26.56 -25.02
C SER A 648 2.33 27.51 -23.90
N SER A 649 1.34 27.10 -23.10
CA SER A 649 1.16 27.63 -21.74
C SER A 649 1.42 26.50 -20.74
N ALA A 650 2.66 25.98 -20.75
CA ALA A 650 3.15 25.10 -19.70
C ALA A 650 3.27 25.87 -18.38
N PHE A 651 3.09 25.17 -17.25
CA PHE A 651 3.25 25.71 -15.89
C PHE A 651 4.51 26.57 -15.78
N SER A 652 4.36 27.85 -15.45
CA SER A 652 5.48 28.79 -15.42
C SER A 652 6.39 28.50 -14.24
N TRP A 653 7.66 28.92 -14.32
CA TRP A 653 8.55 28.89 -13.15
C TRP A 653 7.97 29.67 -11.97
N VAL A 654 7.19 30.74 -12.23
CA VAL A 654 6.47 31.50 -11.20
C VAL A 654 5.43 30.63 -10.50
N ASP A 655 4.69 29.81 -11.26
CA ASP A 655 3.69 28.88 -10.72
C ASP A 655 4.34 27.82 -9.83
N TYR A 656 5.49 27.27 -10.26
CA TYR A 656 6.31 26.37 -9.43
C TYR A 656 6.80 27.05 -8.16
N THR A 657 7.15 28.33 -8.22
CA THR A 657 7.59 29.10 -7.04
C THR A 657 6.46 29.27 -6.04
N VAL A 658 5.25 29.58 -6.49
CA VAL A 658 4.07 29.76 -5.62
C VAL A 658 3.70 28.44 -4.94
N LEU A 659 3.63 27.35 -5.70
CA LEU A 659 3.37 26.01 -5.17
C LEU A 659 4.47 25.57 -4.19
N GLY A 660 5.74 25.73 -4.58
CA GLY A 660 6.88 25.38 -3.74
C GLY A 660 6.91 26.17 -2.43
N LEU A 661 6.60 27.47 -2.47
CA LEU A 661 6.53 28.31 -1.28
C LEU A 661 5.44 27.83 -0.31
N MET A 662 4.24 27.50 -0.81
CA MET A 662 3.15 26.96 0.01
C MET A 662 3.57 25.64 0.70
N LEU A 663 4.22 24.73 -0.03
CA LEU A 663 4.68 23.45 0.51
C LEU A 663 5.80 23.64 1.55
N ILE A 664 6.75 24.54 1.29
CA ILE A 664 7.84 24.88 2.21
C ILE A 664 7.28 25.48 3.51
N ILE A 665 6.30 26.39 3.43
CA ILE A 665 5.67 26.97 4.63
C ILE A 665 4.95 25.87 5.42
N SER A 666 4.20 24.98 4.75
CA SER A 666 3.50 23.87 5.40
C SER A 666 4.47 22.91 6.11
N CYS A 667 5.57 22.53 5.45
CA CYS A 667 6.65 21.73 6.06
C CYS A 667 7.34 22.47 7.19
N GLY A 668 7.60 23.77 7.02
CA GLY A 668 8.25 24.63 8.01
C GLY A 668 7.47 24.72 9.31
N ILE A 669 6.13 24.81 9.25
CA ILE A 669 5.26 24.76 10.43
C ILE A 669 5.44 23.42 11.17
N GLY A 670 5.44 22.29 10.43
CA GLY A 670 5.65 20.96 11.01
C GLY A 670 7.02 20.78 11.67
N ILE A 671 8.09 21.24 11.03
CA ILE A 671 9.47 21.20 11.55
C ILE A 671 9.61 22.10 12.77
N PHE A 672 9.07 23.32 12.72
CA PHE A 672 9.15 24.30 13.81
C PHE A 672 8.52 23.75 15.09
N TYR A 673 7.30 23.22 15.02
CA TYR A 673 6.66 22.62 16.18
C TYR A 673 7.30 21.30 16.62
N GLY A 674 7.90 20.54 15.69
CA GLY A 674 8.55 19.26 15.98
C GLY A 674 9.94 19.37 16.62
N PHE A 675 10.72 20.41 16.31
CA PHE A 675 12.11 20.59 16.80
C PHE A 675 12.32 21.82 17.69
N CYS A 676 11.53 22.87 17.50
CA CYS A 676 11.64 24.13 18.26
C CYS A 676 10.45 24.40 19.19
N GLY A 677 9.43 23.52 19.17
CA GLY A 677 8.29 23.57 20.08
C GLY A 677 8.64 23.08 21.49
N PRO A 678 7.76 23.29 22.49
CA PRO A 678 7.93 22.73 23.83
C PRO A 678 7.98 21.19 23.75
N ASP A 679 8.93 20.59 24.47
CA ASP A 679 9.14 19.13 24.48
C ASP A 679 7.81 18.39 24.75
N HIS A 680 7.45 17.49 23.84
CA HIS A 680 6.29 16.63 24.02
C HIS A 680 6.65 15.51 25.01
N GLU A 681 6.39 15.73 26.30
CA GLU A 681 6.76 14.77 27.35
C GLU A 681 5.98 13.44 27.21
N ASN A 682 4.72 13.48 26.72
CA ASN A 682 3.79 12.35 26.67
C ASN A 682 3.08 12.17 25.30
N SER A 683 2.64 10.95 25.00
CA SER A 683 1.91 10.62 23.75
C SER A 683 0.57 11.35 23.58
N GLU A 684 -0.12 11.62 24.68
CA GLU A 684 -1.40 12.35 24.69
C GLU A 684 -1.22 13.80 24.24
N ASP A 685 -0.13 14.46 24.64
CA ASP A 685 0.19 15.82 24.21
C ASP A 685 0.50 15.90 22.72
N PHE A 686 1.17 14.89 22.17
CA PHE A 686 1.43 14.78 20.74
C PHE A 686 0.13 14.59 19.94
N LEU A 687 -0.77 13.73 20.42
CA LEU A 687 -1.99 13.33 19.71
C LEU A 687 -3.17 14.32 19.86
N LEU A 688 -3.30 14.96 21.03
CA LEU A 688 -4.41 15.86 21.36
C LEU A 688 -4.00 17.33 21.39
N GLY A 689 -2.70 17.63 21.41
CA GLY A 689 -2.20 18.99 21.42
C GLY A 689 -2.45 19.73 22.75
N GLY A 690 -2.43 19.02 23.87
CA GLY A 690 -2.42 19.59 25.24
C GLY A 690 -3.60 20.51 25.59
N SER A 691 -4.72 20.46 24.86
CA SER A 691 -5.92 21.30 25.06
C SER A 691 -5.74 22.82 24.94
N THR A 692 -4.60 23.34 24.47
CA THR A 692 -4.30 24.79 24.50
C THR A 692 -4.68 25.56 23.22
N MET A 693 -5.48 24.99 22.31
CA MET A 693 -5.76 25.63 21.02
C MET A 693 -6.82 26.73 21.11
N GLY A 694 -6.61 27.80 20.34
CA GLY A 694 -7.58 28.89 20.21
C GLY A 694 -8.79 28.50 19.36
N THR A 695 -9.91 29.21 19.57
CA THR A 695 -11.18 28.95 18.84
C THR A 695 -11.04 29.15 17.33
N PHE A 696 -10.32 30.19 16.87
CA PHE A 696 -10.19 30.49 15.44
C PHE A 696 -9.35 29.46 14.66
N PRO A 697 -8.11 29.11 15.09
CA PRO A 697 -7.34 28.06 14.41
C PRO A 697 -8.07 26.71 14.37
N MET A 698 -8.76 26.37 15.45
CA MET A 698 -9.53 25.13 15.51
C MET A 698 -10.72 25.15 14.53
N ALA A 699 -11.47 26.27 14.42
CA ALA A 699 -12.57 26.40 13.47
C ALA A 699 -12.11 26.28 12.00
N MET A 700 -11.02 26.96 11.65
CA MET A 700 -10.43 26.87 10.31
C MET A 700 -9.92 25.47 10.01
N SER A 701 -9.28 24.82 10.99
CA SER A 701 -8.79 23.45 10.87
C SER A 701 -9.92 22.43 10.73
N LEU A 702 -11.06 22.62 11.41
CA LEU A 702 -12.25 21.80 11.18
C LEU A 702 -12.82 21.99 9.77
N ALA A 703 -12.92 23.23 9.29
CA ALA A 703 -13.40 23.50 7.93
C ALA A 703 -12.45 22.89 6.88
N ALA A 704 -11.14 23.07 7.04
CA ALA A 704 -10.12 22.53 6.13
C ALA A 704 -10.15 21.00 6.05
N SER A 705 -10.43 20.29 7.14
CA SER A 705 -10.53 18.83 7.11
C SER A 705 -11.77 18.27 6.43
N PHE A 706 -12.77 19.11 6.21
CA PHE A 706 -14.01 18.73 5.55
C PHE A 706 -14.10 19.25 4.12
N VAL A 707 -13.17 20.13 3.71
CA VAL A 707 -12.99 20.54 2.32
C VAL A 707 -11.69 19.96 1.81
N THR A 708 -11.80 18.89 1.02
CA THR A 708 -10.66 18.29 0.35
C THR A 708 -10.59 18.72 -1.11
N ALA A 709 -9.51 18.33 -1.78
CA ALA A 709 -9.40 18.46 -3.23
C ALA A 709 -10.54 17.73 -3.98
N VAL A 710 -11.15 16.71 -3.36
CA VAL A 710 -12.27 15.96 -3.94
C VAL A 710 -13.49 16.85 -4.10
N GLU A 711 -13.88 17.60 -3.06
CA GLU A 711 -15.03 18.51 -3.14
C GLU A 711 -14.70 19.75 -4.00
N LEU A 712 -13.44 20.20 -3.99
CA LEU A 712 -12.99 21.35 -4.76
C LEU A 712 -13.07 21.12 -6.27
N LEU A 713 -12.69 19.93 -6.75
CA LEU A 713 -12.77 19.54 -8.16
C LEU A 713 -14.16 18.97 -8.50
N GLY A 714 -14.74 18.19 -7.59
CA GLY A 714 -16.00 17.49 -7.79
C GLY A 714 -17.23 18.40 -7.79
N ASN A 715 -17.31 19.42 -6.94
CA ASN A 715 -18.50 20.29 -6.89
C ASN A 715 -18.73 21.08 -8.20
N PRO A 716 -17.71 21.73 -8.81
CA PRO A 716 -17.88 22.38 -10.11
C PRO A 716 -18.18 21.37 -11.22
N ALA A 717 -17.56 20.18 -11.20
CA ALA A 717 -17.84 19.11 -12.15
C ALA A 717 -19.28 18.57 -12.03
N GLU A 718 -19.81 18.44 -10.81
CA GLU A 718 -21.19 18.01 -10.58
C GLU A 718 -22.18 19.08 -11.05
N MET A 719 -21.90 20.37 -10.81
CA MET A 719 -22.68 21.47 -11.40
C MET A 719 -22.67 21.42 -12.93
N TYR A 720 -21.51 21.11 -13.52
CA TYR A 720 -21.34 21.01 -14.97
C TYR A 720 -21.99 19.79 -15.60
N THR A 721 -22.08 18.64 -14.91
CA THR A 721 -22.56 17.37 -15.49
C THR A 721 -23.98 16.99 -15.05
N GLN A 722 -24.37 17.32 -13.82
CA GLN A 722 -25.65 16.91 -13.22
C GLN A 722 -26.53 18.10 -12.76
N GLY A 723 -25.96 19.28 -12.49
CA GLY A 723 -26.69 20.52 -12.18
C GLY A 723 -26.64 20.95 -10.71
N SER A 724 -27.51 21.89 -10.30
CA SER A 724 -27.43 22.58 -9.01
C SER A 724 -28.03 21.83 -7.81
N GLN A 725 -28.59 20.63 -8.00
CA GLN A 725 -29.30 19.86 -6.97
C GLN A 725 -28.42 19.58 -5.73
N PHE A 726 -27.13 19.27 -5.92
CA PHE A 726 -26.23 18.94 -4.81
C PHE A 726 -25.87 20.16 -3.93
N TRP A 727 -26.05 21.40 -4.39
CA TRP A 727 -25.81 22.60 -3.58
C TRP A 727 -26.69 22.65 -2.31
N MET A 728 -27.83 21.95 -2.30
CA MET A 728 -28.70 21.82 -1.12
C MET A 728 -28.01 21.18 0.09
N ILE A 729 -26.82 20.58 -0.07
CA ILE A 729 -25.99 20.07 1.02
C ILE A 729 -25.63 21.16 2.05
N CYS A 730 -25.77 22.45 1.69
CA CYS A 730 -25.66 23.57 2.61
C CYS A 730 -26.67 23.54 3.77
N ILE A 731 -27.88 22.99 3.57
CA ILE A 731 -28.91 22.88 4.60
C ILE A 731 -28.47 21.90 5.72
N PRO A 732 -28.00 20.68 5.41
CA PRO A 732 -27.35 19.79 6.38
C PRO A 732 -26.33 20.46 7.30
N PHE A 733 -25.45 21.35 6.80
CA PHE A 733 -24.47 22.03 7.65
C PHE A 733 -25.13 22.84 8.78
N ILE A 734 -26.28 23.47 8.51
CA ILE A 734 -27.04 24.23 9.50
C ILE A 734 -27.73 23.29 10.51
N LEU A 735 -28.24 22.14 10.03
CA LEU A 735 -28.97 21.17 10.87
C LEU A 735 -28.04 20.37 11.80
N VAL A 736 -26.83 20.05 11.35
CA VAL A 736 -25.90 19.16 12.08
C VAL A 736 -25.28 19.86 13.29
N VAL A 737 -24.93 21.14 13.21
CA VAL A 737 -24.31 21.88 14.32
C VAL A 737 -25.11 21.82 15.64
N PRO A 738 -26.42 22.14 15.68
CA PRO A 738 -27.19 22.05 16.91
C PRO A 738 -27.33 20.59 17.41
N LEU A 739 -27.39 19.61 16.50
CA LEU A 739 -27.46 18.20 16.86
C LEU A 739 -26.15 17.75 17.53
N THR A 740 -25.00 18.01 16.93
CA THR A 740 -23.67 17.70 17.47
C THR A 740 -23.44 18.40 18.81
N SER A 741 -23.73 19.70 18.88
CA SER A 741 -23.50 20.56 20.05
C SER A 741 -24.30 20.13 21.29
N LYS A 742 -25.55 19.69 21.11
CA LYS A 742 -26.44 19.30 22.21
C LYS A 742 -26.30 17.83 22.59
N PHE A 743 -26.21 16.93 21.61
CA PHE A 743 -26.35 15.49 21.86
C PHE A 743 -25.03 14.75 22.06
N TYR A 744 -23.98 15.05 21.30
CA TYR A 744 -22.75 14.27 21.27
C TYR A 744 -21.58 14.96 21.97
N LEU A 745 -21.39 16.25 21.67
CA LEU A 745 -20.27 17.04 22.17
C LEU A 745 -20.12 17.06 23.70
N PRO A 746 -21.18 17.15 24.52
CA PRO A 746 -21.05 17.13 25.97
C PRO A 746 -20.43 15.84 26.51
N VAL A 747 -20.72 14.70 25.89
CA VAL A 747 -20.19 13.40 26.31
C VAL A 747 -18.69 13.33 26.00
N PHE A 748 -18.28 13.70 24.80
CA PHE A 748 -16.87 13.69 24.41
C PHE A 748 -16.02 14.67 25.22
N MET A 749 -16.50 15.91 25.43
CA MET A 749 -15.77 16.93 26.20
C MET A 749 -15.69 16.60 27.69
N LYS A 750 -16.64 15.83 28.23
CA LYS A 750 -16.64 15.37 29.63
C LYS A 750 -15.67 14.20 29.85
N LEU A 751 -15.66 13.24 28.92
CA LEU A 751 -14.83 12.03 29.04
C LEU A 751 -13.37 12.25 28.60
N ARG A 752 -13.12 13.16 27.64
CA ARG A 752 -11.79 13.50 27.10
C ARG A 752 -10.90 12.29 26.77
N LEU A 753 -11.45 11.36 25.99
CA LEU A 753 -10.75 10.12 25.62
C LEU A 753 -9.86 10.36 24.39
N THR A 754 -8.64 9.82 24.39
CA THR A 754 -7.73 9.87 23.24
C THR A 754 -8.31 9.17 22.02
N SER A 755 -8.98 8.02 22.22
CA SER A 755 -9.81 7.36 21.21
C SER A 755 -11.28 7.48 21.59
N SER A 756 -12.10 8.01 20.70
CA SER A 756 -13.55 8.07 20.89
C SER A 756 -14.17 6.68 21.00
N TYR A 757 -13.58 5.65 20.39
CA TYR A 757 -14.07 4.27 20.46
C TYR A 757 -13.91 3.64 21.85
N GLU A 758 -13.10 4.23 22.73
CA GLU A 758 -13.02 3.83 24.14
C GLU A 758 -14.39 3.97 24.85
N TYR A 759 -15.19 4.96 24.45
CA TYR A 759 -16.58 5.12 24.89
C TYR A 759 -17.39 3.84 24.69
N LEU A 760 -17.26 3.18 23.54
CA LEU A 760 -18.02 1.96 23.22
C LEU A 760 -17.60 0.78 24.11
N SER A 761 -16.36 0.74 24.60
CA SER A 761 -15.94 -0.26 25.57
C SER A 761 -16.50 0.00 26.96
N MET A 762 -16.55 1.28 27.37
CA MET A 762 -17.15 1.67 28.65
C MET A 762 -18.66 1.44 28.66
N ARG A 763 -19.34 1.68 27.53
CA ARG A 763 -20.78 1.53 27.40
C ARG A 763 -21.25 0.10 27.14
N PHE A 764 -20.50 -0.66 26.34
CA PHE A 764 -20.89 -2.00 25.92
C PHE A 764 -19.85 -3.04 26.32
N CYS A 765 -18.84 -3.26 25.49
CA CYS A 765 -17.78 -4.22 25.75
C CYS A 765 -16.56 -3.95 24.86
N PRO A 766 -15.38 -4.51 25.20
CA PRO A 766 -14.16 -4.34 24.40
C PRO A 766 -14.31 -4.78 22.94
N LYS A 767 -15.15 -5.79 22.65
CA LYS A 767 -15.38 -6.27 21.27
C LYS A 767 -16.02 -5.20 20.39
N THR A 768 -16.93 -4.41 20.94
CA THR A 768 -17.60 -3.32 20.21
C THR A 768 -16.60 -2.19 19.89
N ARG A 769 -15.67 -1.91 20.80
CA ARG A 769 -14.55 -0.99 20.57
C ARG A 769 -13.67 -1.46 19.41
N TYR A 770 -13.21 -2.71 19.43
CA TYR A 770 -12.34 -3.25 18.38
C TYR A 770 -13.01 -3.29 17.00
N LEU A 771 -14.31 -3.59 16.96
CA LEU A 771 -15.08 -3.57 15.70
C LEU A 771 -15.14 -2.14 15.13
N ALA A 772 -15.55 -1.16 15.93
CA ALA A 772 -15.69 0.22 15.48
C ALA A 772 -14.33 0.85 15.11
N SER A 773 -13.29 0.62 15.91
CA SER A 773 -11.94 1.12 15.62
C SER A 773 -11.33 0.48 14.37
N GLY A 774 -11.52 -0.84 14.17
CA GLY A 774 -11.07 -1.54 12.97
C GLY A 774 -11.78 -1.06 11.70
N LEU A 775 -13.11 -0.86 11.76
CA LEU A 775 -13.89 -0.32 10.65
C LEU A 775 -13.43 1.10 10.30
N TYR A 776 -13.19 1.95 11.30
CA TYR A 776 -12.67 3.30 11.10
C TYR A 776 -11.30 3.32 10.43
N ILE A 777 -10.37 2.47 10.89
CA ILE A 777 -9.04 2.36 10.27
C ILE A 777 -9.18 2.00 8.79
N PHE A 778 -9.99 0.97 8.48
CA PHE A 778 -10.23 0.55 7.11
C PHE A 778 -10.82 1.67 6.23
N GLN A 779 -11.88 2.34 6.73
CA GLN A 779 -12.51 3.47 6.04
C GLN A 779 -11.53 4.60 5.75
N MET A 780 -10.80 5.05 6.78
CA MET A 780 -9.95 6.24 6.66
C MET A 780 -8.74 6.00 5.77
N VAL A 781 -8.19 4.79 5.78
CA VAL A 781 -7.11 4.41 4.87
C VAL A 781 -7.59 4.46 3.40
N LEU A 782 -8.79 3.96 3.09
CA LEU A 782 -9.38 4.08 1.75
C LEU A 782 -9.68 5.54 1.37
N TYR A 783 -10.30 6.30 2.27
CA TYR A 783 -10.66 7.69 2.02
C TYR A 783 -9.44 8.58 1.75
N THR A 784 -8.36 8.41 2.53
CA THR A 784 -7.12 9.18 2.34
C THR A 784 -6.45 8.91 0.99
N SER A 785 -6.56 7.69 0.45
CA SER A 785 -6.09 7.37 -0.91
C SER A 785 -6.84 8.16 -1.98
N VAL A 786 -8.16 8.29 -1.85
CA VAL A 786 -8.98 9.12 -2.75
C VAL A 786 -8.64 10.61 -2.60
N ALA A 787 -8.47 11.06 -1.35
CA ALA A 787 -8.20 12.47 -1.06
C ALA A 787 -6.86 12.98 -1.64
N VAL A 788 -5.86 12.10 -1.80
CA VAL A 788 -4.55 12.46 -2.41
C VAL A 788 -4.50 12.21 -3.92
N TYR A 789 -5.36 11.33 -4.45
CA TYR A 789 -5.48 11.14 -5.89
C TYR A 789 -6.02 12.39 -6.61
N ALA A 790 -7.09 12.99 -6.07
CA ALA A 790 -7.70 14.22 -6.62
C ALA A 790 -6.70 15.37 -6.91
N PRO A 791 -5.86 15.84 -5.96
CA PRO A 791 -4.92 16.92 -6.21
C PRO A 791 -3.82 16.53 -7.20
N ALA A 792 -3.43 15.25 -7.23
CA ALA A 792 -2.42 14.76 -8.15
C ALA A 792 -2.94 14.68 -9.59
N LEU A 793 -4.22 14.32 -9.78
CA LEU A 793 -4.90 14.38 -11.07
C LEU A 793 -4.93 15.82 -11.61
N ALA A 794 -5.29 16.78 -10.75
CA ALA A 794 -5.26 18.20 -11.11
C ALA A 794 -3.85 18.69 -11.44
N LEU A 795 -2.82 18.32 -10.65
CA LEU A 795 -1.43 18.68 -10.94
C LEU A 795 -0.97 18.08 -12.28
N SER A 796 -1.31 16.82 -12.56
CA SER A 796 -0.98 16.15 -13.82
C SER A 796 -1.61 16.84 -15.02
N SER A 797 -2.88 17.21 -14.93
CA SER A 797 -3.60 17.93 -15.99
C SER A 797 -2.98 19.30 -16.30
N VAL A 798 -2.42 19.96 -15.29
CA VAL A 798 -1.83 21.30 -15.39
C VAL A 798 -0.36 21.29 -15.82
N THR A 799 0.40 20.29 -15.40
CA THR A 799 1.86 20.22 -15.62
C THR A 799 2.26 19.26 -16.73
N GLY A 800 1.36 18.36 -17.15
CA GLY A 800 1.68 17.21 -18.00
C GLY A 800 2.52 16.14 -17.28
N LEU A 801 2.76 16.27 -15.97
CA LEU A 801 3.46 15.25 -15.18
C LEU A 801 2.62 13.97 -15.12
N ASN A 802 3.29 12.82 -15.06
CA ASN A 802 2.61 11.57 -14.79
C ASN A 802 1.86 11.66 -13.43
N VAL A 803 0.57 11.29 -13.41
CA VAL A 803 -0.30 11.33 -12.22
C VAL A 803 0.36 10.62 -11.03
N TYR A 804 1.00 9.47 -11.24
CA TYR A 804 1.64 8.70 -10.18
C TYR A 804 2.88 9.39 -9.59
N LEU A 805 3.63 10.14 -10.42
CA LEU A 805 4.75 10.95 -9.94
C LEU A 805 4.24 12.13 -9.09
N ALA A 806 3.14 12.76 -9.51
CA ALA A 806 2.46 13.80 -8.75
C ALA A 806 1.96 13.26 -7.39
N VAL A 807 1.28 12.11 -7.38
CA VAL A 807 0.82 11.43 -6.14
C VAL A 807 2.00 11.17 -5.19
N THR A 808 3.11 10.64 -5.71
CA THR A 808 4.29 10.30 -4.91
C THR A 808 4.88 11.53 -4.22
N ALA A 809 4.98 12.64 -4.95
CA ALA A 809 5.46 13.91 -4.39
C ALA A 809 4.53 14.43 -3.29
N VAL A 810 3.21 14.34 -3.47
CA VAL A 810 2.22 14.77 -2.46
C VAL A 810 2.37 13.94 -1.19
N TYR A 811 2.39 12.61 -1.29
CA TYR A 811 2.52 11.73 -0.13
C TYR A 811 3.85 11.92 0.62
N ALA A 812 4.96 12.10 -0.11
CA ALA A 812 6.24 12.36 0.52
C ALA A 812 6.20 13.59 1.43
N VAL A 813 5.58 14.68 0.95
CA VAL A 813 5.38 15.90 1.73
C VAL A 813 4.41 15.66 2.89
N CYS A 814 3.22 15.11 2.62
CA CYS A 814 2.17 14.82 3.61
C CYS A 814 2.70 14.02 4.81
N ILE A 815 3.35 12.90 4.52
CA ILE A 815 3.85 11.96 5.53
C ILE A 815 4.95 12.63 6.36
N PHE A 816 5.85 13.37 5.71
CA PHE A 816 6.95 14.02 6.37
C PHE A 816 6.48 15.04 7.41
N TYR A 817 5.62 15.99 7.06
CA TYR A 817 5.23 17.02 8.03
C TYR A 817 4.23 16.50 9.07
N SER A 818 3.31 15.60 8.69
CA SER A 818 2.33 15.01 9.61
C SER A 818 3.03 14.16 10.69
N SER A 819 4.07 13.41 10.32
CA SER A 819 4.82 12.61 11.28
C SER A 819 5.64 13.44 12.27
N GLN A 820 6.08 14.65 11.92
CA GLN A 820 6.97 15.42 12.79
C GLN A 820 6.27 16.37 13.77
N GLY A 821 5.16 17.02 13.38
CA GLY A 821 4.61 18.17 14.12
C GLY A 821 3.49 17.89 15.13
N GLY A 822 2.87 16.71 15.12
CA GLY A 822 1.74 16.37 16.01
C GLY A 822 0.49 17.23 15.81
N MET A 823 -0.55 17.03 16.63
CA MET A 823 -1.85 17.67 16.42
C MET A 823 -1.79 19.22 16.48
N LYS A 824 -0.90 19.79 17.29
CA LYS A 824 -0.72 21.26 17.35
C LYS A 824 -0.26 21.84 16.02
N ALA A 825 0.77 21.24 15.42
CA ALA A 825 1.28 21.69 14.13
C ALA A 825 0.25 21.48 13.03
N VAL A 826 -0.48 20.36 13.05
CA VAL A 826 -1.54 20.06 12.08
C VAL A 826 -2.61 21.15 12.11
N ILE A 827 -3.12 21.56 13.28
CA ILE A 827 -4.16 22.60 13.38
C ILE A 827 -3.67 23.96 12.82
N ILE A 828 -2.41 24.34 13.08
CA ILE A 828 -1.84 25.60 12.58
C ILE A 828 -1.59 25.53 11.07
N ALA A 829 -1.05 24.42 10.57
CA ALA A 829 -0.85 24.20 9.15
C ALA A 829 -2.18 24.22 8.40
N ASP A 830 -3.21 23.55 8.93
CA ASP A 830 -4.56 23.56 8.38
C ASP A 830 -5.15 24.99 8.32
N THR A 831 -4.87 25.82 9.32
CA THR A 831 -5.35 27.21 9.35
C THR A 831 -4.75 28.03 8.20
N PHE A 832 -3.43 27.90 7.98
CA PHE A 832 -2.76 28.52 6.84
C PHE A 832 -3.29 27.98 5.51
N GLN A 833 -3.44 26.65 5.40
CA GLN A 833 -3.93 25.97 4.22
C GLN A 833 -5.36 26.36 3.86
N ALA A 834 -6.24 26.52 4.86
CA ALA A 834 -7.60 27.00 4.65
C ALA A 834 -7.64 28.41 4.07
N ALA A 835 -6.72 29.29 4.50
CA ALA A 835 -6.62 30.65 3.97
C ALA A 835 -6.13 30.65 2.51
N VAL A 836 -5.14 29.83 2.18
CA VAL A 836 -4.65 29.65 0.79
C VAL A 836 -5.76 29.10 -0.11
N LEU A 837 -6.47 28.07 0.35
CA LEU A 837 -7.63 27.50 -0.33
C LEU A 837 -8.69 28.56 -0.61
N LEU A 838 -9.18 29.26 0.43
CA LEU A 838 -10.23 30.28 0.28
C LEU A 838 -9.79 31.42 -0.64
N GLY A 839 -8.53 31.86 -0.53
CA GLY A 839 -7.96 32.88 -1.41
C GLY A 839 -7.93 32.44 -2.87
N SER A 840 -7.49 31.20 -3.13
CA SER A 840 -7.39 30.66 -4.50
C SER A 840 -8.74 30.57 -5.20
N ILE A 841 -9.75 30.00 -4.53
CA ILE A 841 -11.08 29.80 -5.13
C ILE A 841 -11.84 31.11 -5.33
N THR A 842 -11.69 32.06 -4.39
CA THR A 842 -12.34 33.37 -4.50
C THR A 842 -11.75 34.17 -5.65
N LEU A 843 -10.42 34.07 -5.85
CA LEU A 843 -9.74 34.73 -6.95
C LEU A 843 -10.15 34.16 -8.32
N ILE A 844 -10.23 32.84 -8.45
CA ILE A 844 -10.70 32.18 -9.69
C ILE A 844 -12.13 32.58 -10.00
N MET A 845 -13.02 32.53 -8.99
CA MET A 845 -14.41 32.92 -9.13
C MET A 845 -14.53 34.37 -9.62
N TYR A 846 -13.78 35.28 -9.00
CA TYR A 846 -13.77 36.69 -9.37
C TYR A 846 -13.29 36.91 -10.81
N LEU A 847 -12.15 36.32 -11.19
CA LEU A 847 -11.60 36.46 -12.54
C LEU A 847 -12.47 35.79 -13.61
N GLY A 848 -13.04 34.63 -13.31
CA GLY A 848 -13.97 33.92 -14.20
C GLY A 848 -15.23 34.72 -14.47
N GLN A 849 -15.76 35.40 -13.44
CA GLN A 849 -16.87 36.32 -13.63
C GLN A 849 -16.50 37.50 -14.54
N GLN A 850 -15.32 38.10 -14.34
CA GLN A 850 -14.87 39.21 -15.21
C GLN A 850 -14.67 38.75 -16.66
N TYR A 851 -14.24 37.52 -16.89
CA TYR A 851 -14.03 36.96 -18.22
C TYR A 851 -15.35 36.78 -19.00
N ILE A 852 -16.39 36.25 -18.35
CA ILE A 852 -17.70 35.98 -18.98
C ILE A 852 -18.55 37.27 -19.11
N GLY A 853 -18.43 38.20 -18.16
CA GLY A 853 -19.16 39.46 -18.15
C GLY A 853 -20.21 39.55 -17.02
N ASN A 854 -21.35 40.20 -17.28
CA ASN A 854 -22.36 40.48 -16.24
C ASN A 854 -22.92 39.21 -15.59
N GLN A 855 -23.12 39.24 -14.26
CA GLN A 855 -23.68 38.12 -13.49
C GLN A 855 -25.02 37.61 -14.05
N GLY A 856 -25.86 38.50 -14.60
CA GLY A 856 -27.13 38.13 -15.22
C GLY A 856 -26.99 37.17 -16.41
N VAL A 857 -25.87 37.23 -17.14
CA VAL A 857 -25.57 36.29 -18.24
C VAL A 857 -25.30 34.89 -17.67
N ILE A 858 -24.53 34.81 -16.57
CA ILE A 858 -24.20 33.52 -15.94
C ILE A 858 -25.47 32.79 -15.49
N TRP A 859 -26.36 33.51 -14.81
CA TRP A 859 -27.63 32.96 -14.32
C TRP A 859 -28.60 32.59 -15.45
N SER A 860 -28.80 33.46 -16.44
CA SER A 860 -29.72 33.19 -17.56
C SER A 860 -29.26 32.04 -18.46
N GLN A 861 -27.96 31.95 -18.75
CA GLN A 861 -27.41 30.86 -19.56
C GLN A 861 -27.39 29.52 -18.80
N SER A 862 -27.13 29.54 -17.49
CA SER A 862 -27.25 28.33 -16.65
C SER A 862 -28.70 27.87 -16.50
N TYR A 863 -29.67 28.79 -16.57
CA TYR A 863 -31.09 28.46 -16.63
C TYR A 863 -31.46 27.82 -17.97
N ASN A 864 -31.03 28.40 -19.09
CA ASN A 864 -31.33 27.91 -20.44
C ASN A 864 -30.73 26.54 -20.77
N THR A 865 -29.73 26.08 -20.01
CA THR A 865 -29.10 24.76 -20.15
C THR A 865 -29.70 23.72 -19.19
N ASP A 866 -30.84 24.04 -18.56
CA ASP A 866 -31.53 23.23 -17.54
C ASP A 866 -30.64 22.86 -16.34
N ARG A 867 -29.55 23.57 -16.07
CA ARG A 867 -28.63 23.24 -14.96
C ARG A 867 -29.11 23.76 -13.60
N LEU A 868 -30.02 24.74 -13.58
CA LEU A 868 -30.56 25.38 -12.38
C LEU A 868 -31.82 24.71 -11.84
N GLU A 869 -31.71 23.43 -11.45
CA GLU A 869 -32.79 22.68 -10.79
C GLU A 869 -32.49 22.47 -9.30
N ILE A 870 -32.70 23.50 -8.48
CA ILE A 870 -32.36 23.41 -7.05
C ILE A 870 -33.31 22.43 -6.34
N PHE A 871 -34.60 22.44 -6.67
CA PHE A 871 -35.62 21.69 -5.93
C PHE A 871 -36.19 20.51 -6.73
N ASN A 872 -35.64 19.32 -6.52
CA ASN A 872 -36.21 18.06 -7.02
C ASN A 872 -36.83 17.27 -5.85
N PHE A 873 -38.16 17.37 -5.68
CA PHE A 873 -38.89 16.75 -4.56
C PHE A 873 -39.26 15.27 -4.77
N SER A 874 -38.67 14.58 -5.75
CA SER A 874 -38.96 13.16 -5.97
C SER A 874 -38.51 12.31 -4.76
N PRO A 875 -39.40 11.50 -4.17
CA PRO A 875 -39.10 10.69 -2.99
C PRO A 875 -38.32 9.40 -3.30
N SER A 876 -37.99 9.14 -4.56
CA SER A 876 -37.29 7.90 -4.94
C SER A 876 -35.87 7.86 -4.38
N LEU A 877 -35.51 6.74 -3.75
CA LEU A 877 -34.18 6.46 -3.20
C LEU A 877 -33.12 6.17 -4.28
N THR A 878 -33.55 5.87 -5.52
CA THR A 878 -32.67 5.49 -6.63
C THR A 878 -32.17 6.68 -7.44
N ILE A 879 -32.73 7.87 -7.22
CA ILE A 879 -32.28 9.09 -7.90
C ILE A 879 -30.98 9.54 -7.25
N ARG A 880 -29.97 9.85 -8.08
CA ARG A 880 -28.63 10.28 -7.64
C ARG A 880 -28.73 11.40 -6.62
N HIS A 881 -29.32 12.54 -6.99
CA HIS A 881 -29.57 13.68 -6.10
C HIS A 881 -31.03 14.12 -6.16
N SER A 882 -31.71 14.09 -5.02
CA SER A 882 -33.02 14.69 -4.80
C SER A 882 -32.98 15.52 -3.53
N PHE A 883 -33.99 16.36 -3.30
CA PHE A 883 -34.14 17.11 -2.06
C PHE A 883 -34.02 16.18 -0.84
N TRP A 884 -34.68 15.03 -0.89
CA TRP A 884 -34.65 14.05 0.20
C TRP A 884 -33.28 13.40 0.37
N SER A 885 -32.62 13.00 -0.73
CA SER A 885 -31.31 12.35 -0.60
C SER A 885 -30.26 13.34 -0.09
N VAL A 886 -30.20 14.56 -0.62
CA VAL A 886 -29.19 15.55 -0.27
C VAL A 886 -29.46 16.17 1.11
N VAL A 887 -30.70 16.51 1.46
CA VAL A 887 -31.00 17.14 2.76
C VAL A 887 -31.05 16.10 3.88
N VAL A 888 -31.83 15.02 3.73
CA VAL A 888 -31.97 14.02 4.81
C VAL A 888 -30.77 13.09 4.85
N GLY A 889 -30.43 12.46 3.72
CA GLY A 889 -29.24 11.60 3.63
C GLY A 889 -27.96 12.39 3.93
N GLY A 890 -27.83 13.61 3.41
CA GLY A 890 -26.70 14.50 3.71
C GLY A 890 -26.63 14.93 5.17
N THR A 891 -27.75 15.09 5.88
CA THR A 891 -27.73 15.35 7.34
C THR A 891 -27.10 14.18 8.09
N PHE A 892 -27.48 12.94 7.77
CA PHE A 892 -26.86 11.75 8.37
C PHE A 892 -25.38 11.65 8.01
N TYR A 893 -25.02 11.86 6.74
CA TYR A 893 -23.63 11.87 6.28
C TYR A 893 -22.78 12.90 7.06
N TRP A 894 -23.24 14.14 7.17
CA TRP A 894 -22.50 15.15 7.92
C TRP A 894 -22.50 14.87 9.42
N MET A 895 -23.55 14.26 9.99
CA MET A 895 -23.49 13.76 11.36
C MET A 895 -22.39 12.71 11.54
N THR A 896 -22.08 11.85 10.58
CA THR A 896 -20.95 10.92 10.72
C THR A 896 -19.63 11.67 10.80
N MET A 897 -19.47 12.73 10.01
CA MET A 897 -18.26 13.57 9.98
C MET A 897 -18.09 14.39 11.26
N PHE A 898 -19.16 14.90 11.86
CA PHE A 898 -19.09 15.74 13.06
C PHE A 898 -19.20 14.95 14.38
N CYS A 899 -19.90 13.81 14.42
CA CYS A 899 -20.24 13.13 15.68
C CYS A 899 -19.47 11.83 15.93
N SER A 900 -19.04 11.12 14.88
CA SER A 900 -18.38 9.80 15.02
C SER A 900 -16.96 9.75 14.44
N ASN A 901 -16.57 10.74 13.61
CA ASN A 901 -15.25 10.77 13.02
C ASN A 901 -14.18 11.14 14.05
N GLN A 902 -13.21 10.25 14.25
CA GLN A 902 -12.15 10.44 15.23
C GLN A 902 -11.29 11.68 14.93
N ALA A 903 -10.98 11.97 13.66
CA ALA A 903 -10.18 13.14 13.30
C ALA A 903 -10.83 14.45 13.79
N SER A 904 -12.16 14.53 13.72
CA SER A 904 -12.93 15.70 14.18
C SER A 904 -13.04 15.75 15.70
N ILE A 905 -13.29 14.60 16.33
CA ILE A 905 -13.38 14.50 17.80
C ILE A 905 -12.07 14.91 18.46
N GLN A 906 -10.93 14.52 17.90
CA GLN A 906 -9.62 14.93 18.43
C GLN A 906 -9.43 16.44 18.41
N LYS A 907 -9.87 17.13 17.35
CA LYS A 907 -9.79 18.59 17.27
C LYS A 907 -10.68 19.28 18.29
N TYR A 908 -11.82 18.68 18.65
CA TYR A 908 -12.65 19.19 19.76
C TYR A 908 -11.91 19.12 21.09
N LEU A 909 -11.17 18.02 21.33
CA LEU A 909 -10.39 17.78 22.54
C LEU A 909 -9.09 18.58 22.61
N SER A 910 -8.68 19.23 21.52
CA SER A 910 -7.55 20.16 21.51
C SER A 910 -7.86 21.52 22.14
N VAL A 911 -9.09 21.74 22.62
CA VAL A 911 -9.53 22.99 23.28
C VAL A 911 -10.07 22.69 24.68
N GLU A 912 -9.85 23.59 25.65
CA GLU A 912 -10.29 23.36 27.02
C GLU A 912 -11.82 23.43 27.22
N GLY A 913 -12.49 24.39 26.57
CA GLY A 913 -13.89 24.73 26.86
C GLY A 913 -14.88 24.29 25.79
N ILE A 914 -16.02 23.70 26.20
CA ILE A 914 -17.09 23.28 25.28
C ILE A 914 -17.69 24.45 24.48
N ASP A 915 -17.84 25.63 25.08
CA ASP A 915 -18.39 26.80 24.38
C ASP A 915 -17.46 27.32 23.30
N GLN A 916 -16.15 27.15 23.46
CA GLN A 916 -15.20 27.43 22.39
C GLN A 916 -15.42 26.48 21.22
N VAL A 917 -15.64 25.19 21.49
CA VAL A 917 -15.94 24.22 20.44
C VAL A 917 -17.26 24.52 19.73
N ARG A 918 -18.30 24.91 20.47
CA ARG A 918 -19.59 25.32 19.89
C ARG A 918 -19.47 26.49 18.93
N ARG A 919 -18.72 27.53 19.30
CA ARG A 919 -18.46 28.67 18.42
C ARG A 919 -17.67 28.24 17.17
N ALA A 920 -16.65 27.40 17.35
CA ALA A 920 -15.85 26.91 16.24
C ALA A 920 -16.66 26.06 15.25
N LEU A 921 -17.59 25.23 15.71
CA LEU A 921 -18.49 24.45 14.85
C LEU A 921 -19.37 25.33 13.95
N TRP A 922 -19.90 26.44 14.49
CA TRP A 922 -20.67 27.41 13.71
C TRP A 922 -19.82 28.14 12.67
N VAL A 923 -18.62 28.60 13.07
CA VAL A 923 -17.68 29.26 12.15
C VAL A 923 -17.25 28.30 11.04
N SER A 924 -16.93 27.05 11.38
CA SER A 924 -16.57 26.02 10.43
C SER A 924 -17.70 25.75 9.44
N SER A 925 -18.94 25.62 9.92
CA SER A 925 -20.11 25.38 9.06
C SER A 925 -20.42 26.55 8.14
N ALA A 926 -20.27 27.79 8.61
CA ALA A 926 -20.38 28.99 7.76
C ALA A 926 -19.29 29.00 6.67
N GLY A 927 -18.06 28.61 7.02
CA GLY A 927 -16.96 28.45 6.06
C GLY A 927 -17.26 27.38 4.99
N LEU A 928 -17.83 26.24 5.38
CA LEU A 928 -18.23 25.18 4.45
C LEU A 928 -19.32 25.65 3.48
N ILE A 929 -20.37 26.32 3.98
CA ILE A 929 -21.43 26.89 3.13
C ILE A 929 -20.85 27.88 2.13
N LEU A 930 -19.92 28.74 2.57
CA LEU A 930 -19.24 29.71 1.71
C LEU A 930 -18.45 29.01 0.60
N ILE A 931 -17.61 28.04 0.95
CA ILE A 931 -16.76 27.32 -0.01
C ILE A 931 -17.60 26.54 -1.03
N TYR A 932 -18.64 25.83 -0.57
CA TYR A 932 -19.54 25.11 -1.49
C TYR A 932 -20.25 26.08 -2.43
N SER A 933 -20.75 27.20 -1.93
CA SER A 933 -21.41 28.21 -2.76
C SER A 933 -20.48 28.80 -3.82
N ILE A 934 -19.21 29.08 -3.47
CA ILE A 934 -18.19 29.54 -4.42
C ILE A 934 -17.95 28.48 -5.50
N ASN A 935 -17.80 27.20 -5.12
CA ASN A 935 -17.55 26.12 -6.08
C ASN A 935 -18.71 25.91 -7.06
N PHE A 936 -19.96 25.93 -6.57
CA PHE A 936 -21.14 25.83 -7.44
C PHE A 936 -21.26 27.04 -8.38
N TYR A 937 -20.93 28.24 -7.90
CA TYR A 937 -20.89 29.43 -8.76
C TYR A 937 -19.79 29.35 -9.82
N THR A 938 -18.60 28.85 -9.47
CA THR A 938 -17.54 28.54 -10.45
C THR A 938 -17.99 27.48 -11.45
N GLY A 939 -18.75 26.47 -11.03
CA GLY A 939 -19.37 25.49 -11.93
C GLY A 939 -20.31 26.14 -12.95
N MET A 940 -21.13 27.12 -12.55
CA MET A 940 -21.97 27.90 -13.49
C MET A 940 -21.14 28.68 -14.50
N ILE A 941 -20.02 29.29 -14.08
CA ILE A 941 -19.09 29.98 -14.98
C ILE A 941 -18.57 28.99 -16.04
N ILE A 942 -18.15 27.79 -15.64
CA ILE A 942 -17.65 26.75 -16.54
C ILE A 942 -18.73 26.29 -17.53
N VAL A 943 -19.98 26.09 -17.08
CA VAL A 943 -21.13 25.75 -17.94
C VAL A 943 -21.31 26.78 -19.04
N VAL A 944 -21.26 28.07 -18.71
CA VAL A 944 -21.48 29.14 -19.69
C VAL A 944 -20.33 29.25 -20.68
N ASN A 945 -19.10 28.97 -20.23
CA ASN A 945 -17.92 28.96 -21.10
C ASN A 945 -17.95 27.82 -22.12
N TYR A 946 -18.27 26.59 -21.69
CA TYR A 946 -18.26 25.39 -22.53
C TYR A 946 -19.64 24.97 -23.06
N LYS A 947 -20.60 25.91 -23.10
CA LYS A 947 -21.97 25.59 -23.54
C LYS A 947 -22.07 25.17 -25.02
N ASP A 948 -21.19 25.73 -25.86
CA ASP A 948 -21.22 25.58 -27.32
C ASP A 948 -20.25 24.50 -27.83
N CYS A 949 -19.29 24.11 -26.98
CA CYS A 949 -18.33 23.05 -27.26
C CYS A 949 -17.91 22.38 -25.95
N ASP A 950 -18.40 21.15 -25.74
CA ASP A 950 -18.12 20.36 -24.54
C ASP A 950 -16.78 19.60 -24.64
N PRO A 951 -15.82 19.86 -23.73
CA PRO A 951 -14.52 19.20 -23.72
C PRO A 951 -14.57 17.71 -23.32
N LEU A 952 -15.65 17.23 -22.67
CA LEU A 952 -15.82 15.81 -22.37
C LEU A 952 -16.15 15.01 -23.63
N SER A 953 -17.11 15.50 -24.42
CA SER A 953 -17.55 14.84 -25.65
C SER A 953 -16.49 14.83 -26.75
N THR A 954 -15.65 15.87 -26.81
CA THR A 954 -14.52 15.96 -27.75
C THR A 954 -13.29 15.15 -27.33
N LYS A 955 -13.34 14.48 -26.16
CA LYS A 955 -12.21 13.74 -25.53
C LYS A 955 -10.97 14.62 -25.28
N GLU A 956 -11.16 15.93 -25.09
CA GLU A 956 -10.07 16.80 -24.61
C GLU A 956 -9.74 16.52 -23.14
N ILE A 957 -10.72 16.05 -22.35
CA ILE A 957 -10.55 15.55 -20.98
C ILE A 957 -11.06 14.12 -20.83
N SER A 958 -10.39 13.34 -19.99
CA SER A 958 -10.73 11.93 -19.78
C SER A 958 -11.75 11.73 -18.66
N ALA A 959 -11.81 12.66 -17.71
CA ALA A 959 -12.70 12.61 -16.55
C ALA A 959 -13.40 13.96 -16.32
N SER A 960 -14.64 13.93 -15.81
CA SER A 960 -15.40 15.15 -15.47
C SER A 960 -14.71 16.01 -14.42
N ASP A 961 -13.92 15.39 -13.54
CA ASP A 961 -13.20 16.07 -12.46
C ASP A 961 -12.03 16.95 -12.99
N GLU A 962 -11.63 16.81 -14.26
CA GLU A 962 -10.57 17.59 -14.92
C GLU A 962 -11.05 18.93 -15.50
N ILE A 963 -12.35 19.20 -15.49
CA ILE A 963 -12.93 20.36 -16.19
C ILE A 963 -12.51 21.70 -15.59
N LEU A 964 -12.40 21.79 -14.26
CA LEU A 964 -11.95 22.99 -13.58
C LEU A 964 -10.45 23.28 -13.85
N PRO A 965 -9.53 22.29 -13.71
CA PRO A 965 -8.15 22.45 -14.15
C PRO A 965 -8.03 22.90 -15.62
N LEU A 966 -8.76 22.27 -16.54
CA LEU A 966 -8.77 22.65 -17.96
C LEU A 966 -9.20 24.11 -18.15
N TYR A 967 -10.29 24.51 -17.52
CA TYR A 967 -10.80 25.89 -17.58
C TYR A 967 -9.74 26.91 -17.16
N ILE A 968 -9.02 26.63 -16.06
CA ILE A 968 -8.03 27.55 -15.52
C ILE A 968 -6.81 27.66 -16.44
N ILE A 969 -6.31 26.54 -16.98
CA ILE A 969 -5.15 26.57 -17.90
C ILE A 969 -5.51 27.30 -19.19
N THR A 970 -6.68 27.00 -19.77
CA THR A 970 -7.08 27.50 -21.07
C THR A 970 -7.43 28.99 -21.04
N ILE A 971 -8.14 29.44 -20.00
CA ILE A 971 -8.63 30.83 -19.91
C ILE A 971 -7.66 31.72 -19.13
N MET A 972 -7.08 31.20 -18.05
CA MET A 972 -6.32 31.99 -17.09
C MET A 972 -4.81 31.70 -17.14
N GLY A 973 -4.35 30.77 -17.97
CA GLY A 973 -2.94 30.37 -18.08
C GLY A 973 -1.99 31.49 -18.54
N ALA A 974 -2.51 32.55 -19.17
CA ALA A 974 -1.73 33.73 -19.51
C ALA A 974 -1.28 34.55 -18.27
N LEU A 975 -1.99 34.43 -17.15
CA LEU A 975 -1.69 35.13 -15.90
C LEU A 975 -0.70 34.32 -15.06
N LYS A 976 0.60 34.62 -15.23
CA LYS A 976 1.70 33.93 -14.50
C LYS A 976 1.48 33.99 -12.98
N GLY A 977 1.53 32.83 -12.32
CA GLY A 977 1.39 32.70 -10.86
C GLY A 977 -0.03 32.30 -10.40
N LEU A 978 -1.06 32.58 -11.20
CA LEU A 978 -2.46 32.30 -10.84
C LEU A 978 -2.75 30.80 -10.87
N THR A 979 -2.28 30.11 -11.91
CA THR A 979 -2.40 28.65 -12.03
C THR A 979 -1.64 27.95 -10.90
N GLY A 980 -0.46 28.45 -10.52
CA GLY A 980 0.28 27.98 -9.36
C GLY A 980 -0.45 28.21 -8.04
N PHE A 981 -1.13 29.34 -7.88
CA PHE A 981 -1.93 29.64 -6.68
C PHE A 981 -3.18 28.77 -6.56
N PHE A 982 -3.84 28.45 -7.67
CA PHE A 982 -4.92 27.46 -7.72
C PHE A 982 -4.47 26.08 -7.27
N VAL A 983 -3.39 25.58 -7.88
CA VAL A 983 -2.83 24.27 -7.54
C VAL A 983 -2.37 24.25 -6.08
N ALA A 984 -1.78 25.34 -5.58
CA ALA A 984 -1.46 25.48 -4.15
C ALA A 984 -2.70 25.38 -3.25
N GLY A 985 -3.84 25.95 -3.65
CA GLY A 985 -5.12 25.81 -2.96
C GLY A 985 -5.67 24.38 -2.94
N ILE A 986 -5.61 23.68 -4.07
CA ILE A 986 -5.99 22.26 -4.16
C ILE A 986 -5.12 21.39 -3.23
N PHE A 987 -3.81 21.62 -3.24
CA PHE A 987 -2.88 20.90 -2.36
C PHE A 987 -3.15 21.23 -0.89
N ALA A 988 -3.46 22.49 -0.57
CA ALA A 988 -3.79 22.93 0.77
C ALA A 988 -4.99 22.15 1.34
N ALA A 989 -6.03 21.95 0.53
CA ALA A 989 -7.22 21.20 0.92
C ALA A 989 -6.92 19.72 1.22
N SER A 990 -6.06 19.08 0.40
CA SER A 990 -5.72 17.66 0.57
C SER A 990 -4.76 17.42 1.74
N LEU A 991 -3.71 18.24 1.86
CA LEU A 991 -2.66 18.11 2.89
C LEU A 991 -3.27 18.07 4.30
N GLY A 992 -4.08 19.06 4.67
CA GLY A 992 -4.64 19.15 6.03
C GLY A 992 -5.56 17.98 6.40
N THR A 993 -6.33 17.49 5.43
CA THR A 993 -7.20 16.32 5.61
C THR A 993 -6.39 15.05 5.86
N VAL A 994 -5.35 14.81 5.05
CA VAL A 994 -4.50 13.62 5.17
C VAL A 994 -3.71 13.65 6.47
N ALA A 995 -3.15 14.78 6.86
CA ALA A 995 -2.40 14.90 8.10
C ALA A 995 -3.28 14.64 9.35
N SER A 996 -4.50 15.17 9.35
CA SER A 996 -5.49 14.91 10.40
C SER A 996 -5.88 13.42 10.44
N ALA A 997 -6.07 12.80 9.27
CA ALA A 997 -6.39 11.38 9.16
C ALA A 997 -5.25 10.50 9.69
N LEU A 998 -4.00 10.73 9.28
CA LEU A 998 -2.83 9.96 9.73
C LEU A 998 -2.65 10.07 11.26
N ASN A 999 -2.80 11.26 11.83
CA ASN A 999 -2.74 11.44 13.29
C ASN A 999 -3.87 10.69 14.01
N SER A 1000 -5.09 10.72 13.47
CA SER A 1000 -6.23 10.01 14.03
C SER A 1000 -6.06 8.47 13.97
N LEU A 1001 -5.49 7.96 12.87
CA LEU A 1001 -5.18 6.54 12.68
C LEU A 1001 -4.10 6.07 13.67
N ALA A 1002 -3.05 6.88 13.86
CA ALA A 1002 -2.02 6.61 14.85
C ALA A 1002 -2.61 6.55 16.27
N ALA A 1003 -3.46 7.51 16.65
CA ALA A 1003 -4.09 7.55 17.96
C ALA A 1003 -5.01 6.34 18.24
N VAL A 1004 -5.87 5.99 17.29
CA VAL A 1004 -6.79 4.84 17.41
C VAL A 1004 -5.99 3.56 17.54
N THR A 1005 -4.93 3.40 16.75
CA THR A 1005 -4.08 2.21 16.81
C THR A 1005 -3.33 2.09 18.14
N MET A 1006 -2.77 3.20 18.64
CA MET A 1006 -2.07 3.20 19.93
C MET A 1006 -3.02 2.89 21.09
N GLN A 1007 -4.17 3.55 21.17
CA GLN A 1007 -5.05 3.42 22.32
C GLN A 1007 -5.90 2.13 22.28
N ASP A 1008 -6.50 1.82 21.12
CA ASP A 1008 -7.45 0.71 21.02
C ASP A 1008 -6.74 -0.63 20.83
N PHE A 1009 -5.62 -0.66 20.11
CA PHE A 1009 -4.90 -1.90 19.84
C PHE A 1009 -3.69 -2.08 20.76
N PHE A 1010 -2.71 -1.16 20.77
CA PHE A 1010 -1.50 -1.33 21.59
C PHE A 1010 -1.77 -1.31 23.10
N ALA A 1011 -2.40 -0.25 23.61
CA ALA A 1011 -2.65 -0.12 25.04
C ALA A 1011 -3.71 -1.13 25.52
N THR A 1012 -4.83 -1.25 24.81
CA THR A 1012 -5.97 -2.05 25.28
C THR A 1012 -5.92 -3.52 24.82
N ALA A 1013 -5.75 -3.80 23.53
CA ALA A 1013 -5.81 -5.18 23.02
C ALA A 1013 -4.54 -5.99 23.34
N PHE A 1014 -3.37 -5.38 23.19
CA PHE A 1014 -2.09 -6.03 23.46
C PHE A 1014 -1.58 -5.82 24.89
N GLY A 1015 -2.15 -4.86 25.64
CA GLY A 1015 -1.77 -4.56 27.03
C GLY A 1015 -0.40 -3.89 27.15
N VAL A 1016 0.12 -3.33 26.06
CA VAL A 1016 1.45 -2.73 26.00
C VAL A 1016 1.36 -1.30 26.50
N HIS A 1017 1.75 -1.08 27.76
CA HIS A 1017 1.88 0.27 28.32
C HIS A 1017 3.25 0.83 27.93
N MET A 1018 3.26 1.83 27.06
CA MET A 1018 4.50 2.43 26.58
C MET A 1018 5.02 3.48 27.56
N PRO A 1019 6.34 3.60 27.76
CA PRO A 1019 6.92 4.72 28.50
C PRO A 1019 6.58 6.04 27.79
N ASP A 1020 6.24 7.07 28.56
CA ASP A 1020 5.77 8.37 28.05
C ASP A 1020 6.69 8.95 26.96
N LYS A 1021 8.02 8.85 27.16
CA LYS A 1021 9.05 9.30 26.22
C LYS A 1021 9.10 8.57 24.88
N LYS A 1022 8.56 7.35 24.77
CA LYS A 1022 8.58 6.53 23.55
C LYS A 1022 7.27 6.53 22.78
N GLY A 1023 6.16 6.91 23.42
CA GLY A 1023 4.84 6.89 22.80
C GLY A 1023 4.72 7.84 21.59
N ALA A 1024 5.35 9.02 21.66
CA ALA A 1024 5.40 9.93 20.51
C ALA A 1024 6.10 9.29 19.30
N LEU A 1025 7.26 8.65 19.50
CA LEU A 1025 8.01 8.00 18.42
C LEU A 1025 7.20 6.91 17.70
N VAL A 1026 6.44 6.12 18.47
CA VAL A 1026 5.56 5.09 17.91
C VAL A 1026 4.41 5.71 17.13
N ALA A 1027 3.81 6.79 17.63
CA ALA A 1027 2.78 7.53 16.89
C ALA A 1027 3.31 8.04 15.54
N LYS A 1028 4.53 8.60 15.52
CA LYS A 1028 5.21 9.05 14.28
C LYS A 1028 5.40 7.89 13.30
N GLY A 1029 5.88 6.74 13.79
CA GLY A 1029 6.05 5.53 12.98
C GLY A 1029 4.74 5.01 12.39
N LEU A 1030 3.66 4.99 13.18
CA LEU A 1030 2.34 4.59 12.71
C LEU A 1030 1.80 5.51 11.62
N SER A 1031 1.98 6.84 11.75
CA SER A 1031 1.60 7.79 10.71
C SER A 1031 2.32 7.52 9.38
N VAL A 1032 3.60 7.15 9.42
CA VAL A 1032 4.37 6.77 8.21
C VAL A 1032 3.83 5.47 7.60
N VAL A 1033 3.55 4.46 8.43
CA VAL A 1033 3.00 3.18 7.96
C VAL A 1033 1.64 3.38 7.29
N TYR A 1034 0.71 4.09 7.92
CA TYR A 1034 -0.60 4.36 7.31
C TYR A 1034 -0.50 5.23 6.06
N GLY A 1035 0.45 6.16 6.00
CA GLY A 1035 0.74 6.94 4.80
C GLY A 1035 1.20 6.05 3.63
N ALA A 1036 2.10 5.11 3.89
CA ALA A 1036 2.58 4.17 2.88
C ALA A 1036 1.49 3.20 2.40
N VAL A 1037 0.66 2.68 3.31
CA VAL A 1037 -0.48 1.82 2.97
C VAL A 1037 -1.49 2.59 2.12
N SER A 1038 -1.82 3.82 2.54
CA SER A 1038 -2.73 4.70 1.81
C SER A 1038 -2.20 5.02 0.41
N PHE A 1039 -0.91 5.28 0.25
CA PHE A 1039 -0.26 5.46 -1.06
C PHE A 1039 -0.41 4.23 -1.96
N GLY A 1040 -0.20 3.03 -1.43
CA GLY A 1040 -0.37 1.78 -2.20
C GLY A 1040 -1.79 1.57 -2.72
N LEU A 1041 -2.81 2.07 -2.01
CA LEU A 1041 -4.21 1.94 -2.43
C LEU A 1041 -4.63 2.98 -3.49
N VAL A 1042 -3.83 4.02 -3.74
CA VAL A 1042 -4.15 5.03 -4.78
C VAL A 1042 -4.30 4.39 -6.16
N PHE A 1043 -3.50 3.37 -6.46
CA PHE A 1043 -3.56 2.66 -7.74
C PHE A 1043 -4.87 1.91 -7.95
N ILE A 1044 -5.53 1.48 -6.86
CA ILE A 1044 -6.86 0.86 -6.92
C ILE A 1044 -7.91 1.95 -7.14
N VAL A 1045 -7.80 3.05 -6.38
CA VAL A 1045 -8.75 4.16 -6.47
C VAL A 1045 -8.75 4.82 -7.84
N ALA A 1046 -7.60 4.89 -8.52
CA ALA A 1046 -7.46 5.44 -9.86
C ALA A 1046 -8.32 4.72 -10.93
N GLN A 1047 -8.77 3.48 -10.64
CA GLN A 1047 -9.64 2.70 -11.54
C GLN A 1047 -11.12 2.81 -11.18
N LEU A 1048 -11.46 3.49 -10.08
CA LEU A 1048 -12.84 3.69 -9.66
C LEU A 1048 -13.44 4.91 -10.39
N GLY A 1049 -14.77 5.02 -10.42
CA GLY A 1049 -15.48 6.11 -11.09
C GLY A 1049 -15.22 7.50 -10.47
N SER A 1050 -16.17 8.44 -10.63
CA SER A 1050 -16.00 9.82 -10.13
C SER A 1050 -15.45 9.87 -8.69
N VAL A 1051 -14.38 10.65 -8.52
CA VAL A 1051 -13.59 10.70 -7.28
C VAL A 1051 -14.46 11.13 -6.10
N MET A 1052 -15.37 12.08 -6.32
CA MET A 1052 -16.32 12.55 -5.32
C MET A 1052 -17.31 11.48 -4.86
N GLN A 1053 -17.89 10.73 -5.80
CA GLN A 1053 -18.83 9.67 -5.46
C GLN A 1053 -18.16 8.57 -4.62
N VAL A 1054 -16.94 8.16 -5.01
CA VAL A 1054 -16.19 7.12 -4.31
C VAL A 1054 -15.87 7.56 -2.88
N ALA A 1055 -15.37 8.78 -2.69
CA ALA A 1055 -15.04 9.33 -1.37
C ALA A 1055 -16.27 9.35 -0.43
N ILE A 1056 -17.40 9.88 -0.89
CA ILE A 1056 -18.64 9.97 -0.09
C ILE A 1056 -19.16 8.56 0.24
N SER A 1057 -19.05 7.61 -0.70
CA SER A 1057 -19.48 6.22 -0.50
C SER A 1057 -18.70 5.52 0.61
N PHE A 1058 -17.36 5.67 0.64
CA PHE A 1058 -16.53 5.09 1.69
C PHE A 1058 -16.86 5.67 3.07
N ASN A 1059 -17.00 7.00 3.15
CA ASN A 1059 -17.38 7.66 4.40
C ASN A 1059 -18.78 7.23 4.87
N GLY A 1060 -19.76 7.17 3.97
CA GLY A 1060 -21.12 6.76 4.30
C GLY A 1060 -21.22 5.30 4.75
N MET A 1061 -20.46 4.40 4.13
CA MET A 1061 -20.49 2.96 4.40
C MET A 1061 -20.16 2.63 5.86
N VAL A 1062 -19.07 3.17 6.37
CA VAL A 1062 -18.63 2.87 7.75
C VAL A 1062 -19.13 3.94 8.73
N GLY A 1063 -19.13 5.20 8.32
CA GLY A 1063 -19.56 6.31 9.17
C GLY A 1063 -21.00 6.15 9.67
N GLY A 1064 -21.92 5.65 8.83
CA GLY A 1064 -23.31 5.42 9.24
C GLY A 1064 -23.43 4.39 10.36
N VAL A 1065 -22.66 3.31 10.28
CA VAL A 1065 -22.65 2.24 11.28
C VAL A 1065 -22.05 2.71 12.60
N THR A 1066 -20.91 3.42 12.55
CA THR A 1066 -20.26 3.93 13.76
C THR A 1066 -21.12 4.99 14.44
N LEU A 1067 -21.75 5.89 13.67
CA LEU A 1067 -22.75 6.83 14.19
C LEU A 1067 -23.89 6.08 14.88
N GLY A 1068 -24.43 5.02 14.26
CA GLY A 1068 -25.47 4.16 14.84
C GLY A 1068 -25.06 3.55 16.18
N LEU A 1069 -23.82 3.08 16.32
CA LEU A 1069 -23.28 2.55 17.57
C LEU A 1069 -23.19 3.60 18.68
N PHE A 1070 -22.67 4.80 18.35
CA PHE A 1070 -22.58 5.90 19.32
C PHE A 1070 -23.97 6.35 19.78
N SER A 1071 -24.92 6.53 18.85
CA SER A 1071 -26.29 6.92 19.19
C SER A 1071 -27.02 5.86 19.99
N LEU A 1072 -26.84 4.57 19.65
CA LEU A 1072 -27.41 3.47 20.43
C LEU A 1072 -26.90 3.50 21.88
N GLY A 1073 -25.60 3.76 22.07
CA GLY A 1073 -24.99 3.88 23.39
C GLY A 1073 -25.45 5.10 24.19
N MET A 1074 -25.49 6.28 23.55
CA MET A 1074 -25.77 7.57 24.19
C MET A 1074 -27.25 7.83 24.44
N PHE A 1075 -28.15 7.27 23.61
CA PHE A 1075 -29.59 7.57 23.65
C PHE A 1075 -30.43 6.44 24.24
N PHE A 1076 -29.97 5.19 24.19
CA PHE A 1076 -30.76 4.03 24.66
C PHE A 1076 -30.09 3.30 25.82
N PRO A 1077 -30.51 3.53 27.08
CA PRO A 1077 -29.86 2.92 28.25
C PRO A 1077 -30.05 1.40 28.31
N TRP A 1078 -31.16 0.87 27.80
CA TRP A 1078 -31.43 -0.58 27.77
C TRP A 1078 -30.63 -1.35 26.71
N ALA A 1079 -29.89 -0.67 25.82
CA ALA A 1079 -29.08 -1.33 24.81
C ALA A 1079 -28.00 -2.19 25.47
N ASN A 1080 -27.79 -3.40 24.95
CA ASN A 1080 -26.79 -4.34 25.41
C ASN A 1080 -25.71 -4.59 24.34
N SER A 1081 -24.60 -5.18 24.76
CA SER A 1081 -23.43 -5.38 23.89
C SER A 1081 -23.68 -6.39 22.77
N LYS A 1082 -24.58 -7.37 22.97
CA LYS A 1082 -24.94 -8.37 21.95
C LYS A 1082 -25.75 -7.73 20.81
N GLY A 1083 -26.73 -6.89 21.15
CA GLY A 1083 -27.52 -6.14 20.19
C GLY A 1083 -26.67 -5.15 19.41
N ALA A 1084 -25.81 -4.38 20.08
CA ALA A 1084 -24.89 -3.45 19.42
C ALA A 1084 -23.96 -4.15 18.40
N LEU A 1085 -23.37 -5.29 18.76
CA LEU A 1085 -22.52 -6.07 17.85
C LEU A 1085 -23.30 -6.66 16.68
N PHE A 1086 -24.47 -7.26 16.94
CA PHE A 1086 -25.28 -7.84 15.88
C PHE A 1086 -25.76 -6.79 14.88
N GLY A 1087 -26.33 -5.68 15.38
CA GLY A 1087 -26.83 -4.59 14.53
C GLY A 1087 -25.73 -3.99 13.66
N SER A 1088 -24.54 -3.75 14.22
CA SER A 1088 -23.41 -3.21 13.45
C SER A 1088 -22.85 -4.18 12.41
N VAL A 1089 -22.69 -5.48 12.73
CA VAL A 1089 -22.20 -6.47 11.76
C VAL A 1089 -23.17 -6.64 10.59
N VAL A 1090 -24.47 -6.70 10.87
CA VAL A 1090 -25.49 -6.79 9.81
C VAL A 1090 -25.52 -5.53 8.95
N ALA A 1091 -25.42 -4.34 9.57
CA ALA A 1091 -25.39 -3.08 8.84
C ALA A 1091 -24.16 -2.96 7.92
N VAL A 1092 -22.96 -3.33 8.41
CA VAL A 1092 -21.74 -3.34 7.60
C VAL A 1092 -21.91 -4.30 6.42
N ALA A 1093 -22.29 -5.55 6.67
CA ALA A 1093 -22.45 -6.55 5.61
C ALA A 1093 -23.43 -6.07 4.52
N PHE A 1094 -24.56 -5.50 4.94
CA PHE A 1094 -25.59 -5.01 4.02
C PHE A 1094 -25.09 -3.83 3.16
N ILE A 1095 -24.49 -2.81 3.78
CA ILE A 1095 -24.02 -1.64 3.03
C ILE A 1095 -22.81 -1.97 2.16
N THR A 1096 -21.91 -2.84 2.62
CA THR A 1096 -20.77 -3.29 1.80
C THR A 1096 -21.25 -4.00 0.54
N VAL A 1097 -22.27 -4.87 0.63
CA VAL A 1097 -22.88 -5.51 -0.55
C VAL A 1097 -23.51 -4.47 -1.48
N MET A 1098 -24.22 -3.47 -0.95
CA MET A 1098 -24.79 -2.39 -1.76
C MET A 1098 -23.72 -1.56 -2.48
N CYS A 1099 -22.68 -1.13 -1.75
CA CYS A 1099 -21.61 -0.30 -2.26
C CYS A 1099 -20.81 -1.03 -3.36
N ILE A 1100 -20.38 -2.27 -3.10
CA ILE A 1100 -19.64 -3.08 -4.08
C ILE A 1100 -20.53 -3.40 -5.29
N GLY A 1101 -21.80 -3.78 -5.07
CA GLY A 1101 -22.75 -4.05 -6.15
C GLY A 1101 -23.00 -2.83 -7.05
N GLN A 1102 -23.07 -1.63 -6.48
CA GLN A 1102 -23.17 -0.39 -7.24
C GLN A 1102 -21.89 -0.13 -8.06
N GLN A 1103 -20.70 -0.28 -7.48
CA GLN A 1103 -19.43 -0.06 -8.19
C GLN A 1103 -19.23 -1.05 -9.33
N ILE A 1104 -19.55 -2.34 -9.13
CA ILE A 1104 -19.52 -3.34 -10.20
C ILE A 1104 -20.53 -2.99 -11.31
N SER A 1105 -21.72 -2.52 -10.95
CA SER A 1105 -22.74 -2.14 -11.93
C SER A 1105 -22.31 -0.94 -12.77
N ILE A 1106 -21.60 0.03 -12.18
CA ILE A 1106 -20.99 1.17 -12.87
C ILE A 1106 -19.84 0.70 -13.78
N ALA A 1107 -18.95 -0.15 -13.28
CA ALA A 1107 -17.82 -0.69 -14.05
C ALA A 1107 -18.28 -1.49 -15.28
N ASN A 1108 -19.34 -2.29 -15.13
CA ASN A 1108 -19.95 -3.06 -16.22
C ASN A 1108 -20.85 -2.21 -17.14
N LYS A 1109 -20.90 -0.88 -16.97
CA LYS A 1109 -21.77 0.06 -17.70
C LYS A 1109 -23.27 -0.27 -17.66
N SER A 1110 -23.71 -1.09 -16.70
CA SER A 1110 -25.12 -1.44 -16.48
C SER A 1110 -25.88 -0.37 -15.69
N LEU A 1111 -25.15 0.46 -14.91
CA LEU A 1111 -25.68 1.62 -14.22
C LEU A 1111 -24.99 2.87 -14.75
N VAL A 1112 -25.65 3.57 -15.67
CA VAL A 1112 -25.18 4.85 -16.22
C VAL A 1112 -26.09 5.97 -15.73
N TYR A 1113 -25.52 6.99 -15.10
CA TYR A 1113 -26.27 8.19 -14.74
C TYR A 1113 -26.35 9.11 -15.96
N PRO A 1114 -27.56 9.48 -16.44
CA PRO A 1114 -27.68 10.35 -17.59
C PRO A 1114 -27.07 11.71 -17.29
N ILE A 1115 -26.14 12.16 -18.14
CA ILE A 1115 -25.57 13.51 -18.08
C ILE A 1115 -26.57 14.44 -18.80
N LYS A 1116 -26.76 15.66 -18.28
CA LYS A 1116 -27.63 16.64 -18.96
C LYS A 1116 -27.03 17.04 -20.32
N PRO A 1117 -27.87 17.34 -21.34
CA PRO A 1117 -27.42 17.54 -22.71
C PRO A 1117 -26.41 18.69 -22.84
N VAL A 1118 -25.48 18.52 -23.79
CA VAL A 1118 -24.39 19.44 -24.12
C VAL A 1118 -24.32 19.62 -25.64
N SER A 1119 -23.87 20.79 -26.10
CA SER A 1119 -23.74 21.08 -27.54
C SER A 1119 -22.31 20.83 -28.03
N VAL A 1120 -22.18 20.18 -29.18
CA VAL A 1120 -20.91 20.05 -29.94
C VAL A 1120 -20.92 20.86 -31.24
N ALA A 1121 -22.00 21.62 -31.50
CA ALA A 1121 -22.28 22.24 -32.80
C ALA A 1121 -21.25 23.29 -33.26
N LYS A 1122 -20.40 23.81 -32.36
CA LYS A 1122 -19.33 24.77 -32.70
C LYS A 1122 -17.92 24.24 -32.43
N CYS A 1123 -17.74 22.95 -32.22
CA CYS A 1123 -16.41 22.36 -32.05
C CYS A 1123 -15.68 22.20 -33.40
N PRO A 1124 -14.38 22.52 -33.51
CA PRO A 1124 -13.64 22.56 -34.78
C PRO A 1124 -13.38 21.20 -35.47
N CYS A 1125 -13.86 20.07 -34.94
CA CYS A 1125 -13.40 18.75 -35.37
C CYS A 1125 -14.39 17.57 -35.22
N CYS A 1126 -15.67 17.78 -34.89
CA CYS A 1126 -16.60 16.66 -34.62
C CYS A 1126 -17.92 16.80 -35.41
N ASP A 1127 -18.24 15.78 -36.23
CA ASP A 1127 -19.61 15.53 -36.71
C ASP A 1127 -20.49 15.04 -35.54
N GLU A 1128 -21.81 15.27 -35.60
CA GLU A 1128 -22.76 14.95 -34.52
C GLU A 1128 -22.62 13.50 -34.03
N VAL A 1129 -22.04 13.31 -32.84
CA VAL A 1129 -22.03 12.01 -32.16
C VAL A 1129 -23.33 11.86 -31.39
N LEU A 1130 -24.26 11.06 -31.92
CA LEU A 1130 -25.41 10.57 -31.16
C LEU A 1130 -24.88 9.67 -30.03
N VAL A 1131 -25.03 10.13 -28.79
CA VAL A 1131 -24.75 9.31 -27.61
C VAL A 1131 -25.81 8.21 -27.54
N GLU A 1132 -25.46 7.01 -28.00
CA GLU A 1132 -26.28 5.83 -27.80
C GLU A 1132 -26.43 5.54 -26.30
N THR A 1133 -27.67 5.46 -25.84
CA THR A 1133 -27.99 4.97 -24.49
C THR A 1133 -27.87 3.44 -24.50
N PRO A 1134 -26.93 2.84 -23.74
CA PRO A 1134 -26.81 1.39 -23.74
C PRO A 1134 -28.04 0.77 -23.06
N GLN A 1135 -28.80 -0.03 -23.83
CA GLN A 1135 -29.87 -0.88 -23.31
C GLN A 1135 -29.28 -2.13 -22.65
N GLY A 1136 -28.70 -1.96 -21.46
CA GLY A 1136 -28.33 -3.07 -20.56
C GLY A 1136 -29.49 -3.49 -19.66
N ALA A 1137 -29.50 -4.75 -19.21
CA ALA A 1137 -30.46 -5.22 -18.21
C ALA A 1137 -30.38 -4.36 -16.93
N GLU A 1138 -31.53 -3.85 -16.45
CA GLU A 1138 -31.55 -2.98 -15.28
C GLU A 1138 -30.99 -3.68 -14.04
N PRO A 1139 -30.00 -3.10 -13.34
CA PRO A 1139 -29.47 -3.67 -12.12
C PRO A 1139 -30.52 -3.67 -11.00
N ASN A 1140 -30.42 -4.64 -10.09
CA ASN A 1140 -31.31 -4.77 -8.94
C ASN A 1140 -31.46 -3.45 -8.16
N PHE A 1141 -32.68 -3.17 -7.67
CA PHE A 1141 -33.03 -1.94 -6.93
C PHE A 1141 -32.01 -1.54 -5.86
N PHE A 1142 -31.50 -2.51 -5.09
CA PHE A 1142 -30.54 -2.29 -4.02
C PHE A 1142 -29.22 -1.65 -4.49
N PHE A 1143 -28.79 -1.91 -5.73
CA PHE A 1143 -27.54 -1.36 -6.29
C PHE A 1143 -27.74 0.02 -6.94
N ARG A 1144 -29.00 0.46 -7.11
CA ARG A 1144 -29.37 1.76 -7.66
C ARG A 1144 -29.55 2.85 -6.61
N ILE A 1145 -29.58 2.48 -5.33
CA ILE A 1145 -29.76 3.44 -4.23
C ILE A 1145 -28.62 4.47 -4.25
N SER A 1146 -28.97 5.75 -4.10
CA SER A 1146 -27.97 6.82 -4.08
C SER A 1146 -27.01 6.68 -2.90
N TYR A 1147 -25.72 6.87 -3.17
CA TYR A 1147 -24.63 6.74 -2.21
C TYR A 1147 -24.76 7.68 -1.00
N ILE A 1148 -25.50 8.80 -1.12
CA ILE A 1148 -25.77 9.72 0.00
C ILE A 1148 -26.63 9.05 1.10
N TRP A 1149 -27.45 8.06 0.74
CA TRP A 1149 -28.29 7.35 1.71
C TRP A 1149 -27.53 6.32 2.55
N TYR A 1150 -26.29 5.95 2.18
CA TYR A 1150 -25.54 4.90 2.87
C TYR A 1150 -25.36 5.18 4.36
N ALA A 1151 -25.05 6.43 4.72
CA ALA A 1151 -24.90 6.82 6.12
C ALA A 1151 -26.22 6.64 6.91
N ALA A 1152 -27.35 7.07 6.34
CA ALA A 1152 -28.66 6.96 6.97
C ALA A 1152 -29.12 5.51 7.10
N ILE A 1153 -28.95 4.69 6.06
CA ILE A 1153 -29.31 3.27 6.07
C ILE A 1153 -28.47 2.52 7.11
N GLY A 1154 -27.16 2.75 7.14
CA GLY A 1154 -26.27 2.13 8.13
C GLY A 1154 -26.60 2.50 9.56
N TYR A 1155 -26.91 3.77 9.78
CA TYR A 1155 -27.40 4.26 11.06
C TYR A 1155 -28.69 3.54 11.49
N LEU A 1156 -29.70 3.51 10.62
CA LEU A 1156 -31.01 2.94 10.92
C LEU A 1156 -30.94 1.44 11.19
N ILE A 1157 -30.22 0.68 10.37
CA ILE A 1157 -30.07 -0.77 10.57
C ILE A 1157 -29.36 -1.05 11.90
N THR A 1158 -28.26 -0.35 12.17
CA THR A 1158 -27.49 -0.52 13.41
C THR A 1158 -28.34 -0.17 14.64
N PHE A 1159 -29.05 0.94 14.59
CA PHE A 1159 -29.86 1.43 15.70
C PHE A 1159 -31.08 0.53 15.95
N ILE A 1160 -31.88 0.23 14.92
CA ILE A 1160 -33.13 -0.54 15.05
C ILE A 1160 -32.83 -1.98 15.45
N LEU A 1161 -31.95 -2.68 14.72
CA LEU A 1161 -31.60 -4.06 15.07
C LEU A 1161 -30.86 -4.12 16.41
N GLY A 1162 -30.04 -3.12 16.71
CA GLY A 1162 -29.39 -2.98 18.00
C GLY A 1162 -30.37 -2.91 19.16
N VAL A 1163 -31.43 -2.12 19.04
CA VAL A 1163 -32.52 -2.04 20.03
C VAL A 1163 -33.30 -3.35 20.11
N VAL A 1164 -33.78 -3.88 18.98
CA VAL A 1164 -34.62 -5.10 18.94
C VAL A 1164 -33.87 -6.29 19.55
N VAL A 1165 -32.64 -6.54 19.14
CA VAL A 1165 -31.85 -7.67 19.66
C VAL A 1165 -31.46 -7.44 21.13
N SER A 1166 -31.24 -6.20 21.56
CA SER A 1166 -31.00 -5.90 22.98
C SER A 1166 -32.21 -6.25 23.84
N LEU A 1167 -33.44 -5.98 23.36
CA LEU A 1167 -34.67 -6.34 24.06
C LEU A 1167 -34.88 -7.86 24.10
N ILE A 1168 -34.54 -8.58 23.03
CA ILE A 1168 -34.70 -10.04 22.94
C ILE A 1168 -33.66 -10.79 23.79
N THR A 1169 -32.41 -10.32 23.81
CA THR A 1169 -31.28 -11.05 24.44
C THR A 1169 -31.08 -10.72 25.92
N GLY A 1170 -31.99 -9.93 26.51
CA GLY A 1170 -31.94 -9.43 27.88
C GLY A 1170 -31.47 -7.97 27.92
N PRO A 1171 -32.36 -6.98 28.14
CA PRO A 1171 -31.97 -5.57 28.17
C PRO A 1171 -31.01 -5.29 29.33
N THR A 1172 -30.08 -4.35 29.11
CA THR A 1172 -29.20 -3.88 30.18
C THR A 1172 -30.04 -3.13 31.22
N ASP A 1173 -29.78 -3.38 32.51
CA ASP A 1173 -30.43 -2.62 33.58
C ASP A 1173 -29.93 -1.16 33.56
N PRO A 1174 -30.81 -0.15 33.40
CA PRO A 1174 -30.40 1.25 33.39
C PRO A 1174 -29.68 1.71 34.66
N ARG A 1175 -29.82 0.98 35.79
CA ARG A 1175 -29.15 1.29 37.07
C ARG A 1175 -27.64 1.03 37.05
N ASP A 1176 -27.18 0.18 36.14
CA ASP A 1176 -25.76 -0.19 36.00
C ASP A 1176 -25.01 0.72 35.03
N VAL A 1177 -25.74 1.59 34.31
CA VAL A 1177 -25.18 2.54 33.34
C VAL A 1177 -24.78 3.83 34.04
N ASP A 1178 -23.54 4.27 33.81
CA ASP A 1178 -23.04 5.55 34.33
C ASP A 1178 -23.73 6.72 33.60
N GLU A 1179 -24.18 7.71 34.37
CA GLU A 1179 -24.85 8.92 33.90
C GLU A 1179 -23.95 9.72 32.93
N ASP A 1180 -22.64 9.64 33.12
CA ASP A 1180 -21.64 10.35 32.31
C ASP A 1180 -21.52 9.81 30.87
N LEU A 1181 -22.04 8.61 30.61
CA LEU A 1181 -22.06 7.97 29.30
C LEU A 1181 -23.30 8.30 28.48
N LEU A 1182 -24.33 8.92 29.09
CA LEU A 1182 -25.58 9.27 28.44
C LEU A 1182 -25.59 10.74 28.00
N SER A 1183 -26.32 11.00 26.91
CA SER A 1183 -26.49 12.36 26.43
C SER A 1183 -27.31 13.20 27.43
N PRO A 1184 -26.90 14.44 27.79
CA PRO A 1184 -27.59 15.24 28.80
C PRO A 1184 -29.10 15.46 28.55
N PRO A 1185 -29.56 15.74 27.31
CA PRO A 1185 -31.00 15.83 27.04
C PRO A 1185 -31.77 14.55 27.34
N ILE A 1186 -31.17 13.39 27.08
CA ILE A 1186 -31.77 12.08 27.35
C ILE A 1186 -31.79 11.82 28.84
N ASN A 1187 -30.72 12.17 29.55
CA ASN A 1187 -30.66 12.06 30.99
C ASN A 1187 -31.73 12.96 31.68
N THR A 1188 -31.89 14.21 31.23
CA THR A 1188 -32.97 15.10 31.71
C THR A 1188 -34.37 14.54 31.40
N LEU A 1189 -34.55 13.92 30.23
CA LEU A 1189 -35.81 13.25 29.89
C LEU A 1189 -36.10 12.06 30.80
N LEU A 1190 -35.11 11.21 31.05
CA LEU A 1190 -35.25 10.02 31.93
C LEU A 1190 -35.50 10.41 33.40
N THR A 1191 -34.86 11.49 33.86
CA THR A 1191 -35.02 12.02 35.22
C THR A 1191 -36.32 12.83 35.41
N SER A 1192 -36.96 13.32 34.36
CA SER A 1192 -38.26 14.02 34.43
C SER A 1192 -39.49 13.09 34.38
N LEU A 1193 -39.32 11.80 34.14
CA LEU A 1193 -40.42 10.82 34.11
C LEU A 1193 -41.10 10.65 35.49
N PRO A 1194 -42.43 10.38 35.54
CA PRO A 1194 -43.15 10.09 36.78
C PRO A 1194 -42.57 8.88 37.53
N GLU A 1195 -42.57 8.93 38.87
CA GLU A 1195 -42.08 7.85 39.76
C GLU A 1195 -42.64 6.45 39.41
N LYS A 1196 -43.92 6.35 39.03
CA LYS A 1196 -44.54 5.09 38.61
C LYS A 1196 -43.91 4.52 37.34
N VAL A 1197 -43.59 5.37 36.38
CA VAL A 1197 -42.94 4.98 35.11
C VAL A 1197 -41.46 4.65 35.35
N LYS A 1198 -40.77 5.39 36.22
CA LYS A 1198 -39.38 5.09 36.62
C LYS A 1198 -39.26 3.72 37.30
N ARG A 1199 -40.19 3.35 38.19
CA ARG A 1199 -40.22 2.02 38.81
C ARG A 1199 -40.52 0.91 37.79
N THR A 1200 -41.42 1.17 36.85
CA THR A 1200 -41.77 0.20 35.78
C THR A 1200 -40.60 -0.03 34.82
N LEU A 1201 -39.80 1.00 34.56
CA LEU A 1201 -38.64 0.96 33.67
C LEU A 1201 -37.30 0.70 34.39
N SER A 1202 -37.33 0.43 35.71
CA SER A 1202 -36.14 0.22 36.55
C SER A 1202 -35.11 1.37 36.48
N ILE A 1203 -35.56 2.63 36.45
CA ILE A 1203 -34.68 3.79 36.33
C ILE A 1203 -34.28 4.30 37.71
N SER A 1204 -33.04 4.03 38.15
CA SER A 1204 -32.39 4.69 39.30
C SER A 1204 -30.92 4.94 38.96
N LEU A 1205 -30.61 6.15 38.53
CA LEU A 1205 -29.25 6.51 38.09
C LEU A 1205 -28.36 6.72 39.32
N LYS A 1206 -27.34 5.88 39.51
CA LYS A 1206 -26.33 6.06 40.55
C LYS A 1206 -25.23 6.99 40.03
N ARG A 1207 -24.98 8.11 40.72
CA ARG A 1207 -23.76 8.91 40.50
C ARG A 1207 -22.57 8.19 41.13
N LYS A 1208 -21.65 7.62 40.33
CA LYS A 1208 -20.33 7.20 40.85
C LYS A 1208 -19.49 8.45 41.12
N PRO A 1209 -18.73 8.51 42.23
CA PRO A 1209 -17.81 9.62 42.45
C PRO A 1209 -16.73 9.62 41.36
N SER A 1210 -16.53 10.75 40.69
CA SER A 1210 -15.51 10.91 39.66
C SER A 1210 -14.10 10.75 40.26
N LYS A 1211 -13.13 10.28 39.49
CA LYS A 1211 -11.70 10.27 39.89
C LYS A 1211 -11.21 11.66 40.31
N LYS A 1212 -11.81 12.74 39.77
CA LYS A 1212 -11.57 14.14 40.20
C LYS A 1212 -12.20 14.48 41.56
N ASP A 1213 -13.36 13.88 41.87
CA ASP A 1213 -14.03 14.05 43.17
C ASP A 1213 -13.31 13.27 44.27
N GLY A 1214 -12.64 12.16 43.93
CA GLY A 1214 -11.76 11.40 44.83
C GLY A 1214 -10.52 12.21 45.25
N ILE A 1215 -9.91 12.95 44.31
CA ILE A 1215 -8.78 13.84 44.60
C ILE A 1215 -9.24 15.04 45.42
N LEU A 1216 -10.40 15.63 45.13
CA LEU A 1216 -10.98 16.69 45.96
C LEU A 1216 -11.37 16.19 47.35
N LYS A 1217 -11.89 14.95 47.48
CA LYS A 1217 -12.11 14.33 48.78
C LYS A 1217 -10.81 14.03 49.51
N GLU A 1218 -9.77 13.49 48.88
CA GLU A 1218 -8.47 13.30 49.54
C GLU A 1218 -7.87 14.62 50.01
N ILE A 1219 -7.96 15.69 49.21
CA ILE A 1219 -7.51 17.04 49.60
C ILE A 1219 -8.34 17.61 50.77
N PHE A 1220 -9.65 17.33 50.84
CA PHE A 1220 -10.50 17.76 51.95
C PHE A 1220 -10.46 16.84 53.19
N THR A 1221 -10.15 15.56 53.03
CA THR A 1221 -10.07 14.57 54.13
C THR A 1221 -8.70 14.64 54.83
N ILE A 1222 -7.62 14.93 54.07
CA ILE A 1222 -6.27 15.16 54.63
C ILE A 1222 -6.21 16.43 55.51
N ASN A 1223 -7.17 17.35 55.38
CA ASN A 1223 -7.20 18.61 56.15
C ASN A 1223 -8.11 18.60 57.39
N LEU A 1224 -8.77 17.48 57.71
CA LEU A 1224 -9.65 17.35 58.89
C LEU A 1224 -9.11 16.43 59.98
N ASP A 1225 -8.17 15.54 59.66
CA ASP A 1225 -7.55 14.63 60.65
C ASP A 1225 -6.33 15.23 61.36
N HIS A 1226 -5.87 16.42 60.97
CA HIS A 1226 -4.71 17.09 61.58
C HIS A 1226 -5.05 18.15 62.65
N PHE A 1227 -6.32 18.28 63.06
CA PHE A 1227 -6.77 19.26 64.06
C PHE A 1227 -7.23 18.67 65.40
N HIS A 1228 -6.84 17.43 65.71
CA HIS A 1228 -6.99 16.84 67.04
C HIS A 1228 -5.73 16.06 67.42
N ASP A 1229 -4.69 16.78 67.85
CA ASP A 1229 -3.92 16.42 69.05
C ASP A 1229 -2.85 17.47 69.33
N GLY A 1230 -2.94 18.07 70.51
CA GLY A 1230 -1.94 19.00 71.01
C GLY A 1230 -0.70 18.27 71.50
N LYS A 1231 0.48 18.75 71.12
CA LYS A 1231 1.64 18.94 72.00
C LYS A 1231 2.81 19.60 71.25
N ASN A 1232 3.36 20.60 71.94
CA ASN A 1232 4.63 21.30 71.75
C ASN A 1232 5.71 20.57 70.95
N LEU A 1233 6.38 21.29 70.05
CA LEU A 1233 7.86 21.33 70.02
C LEU A 1233 8.40 22.46 69.13
N ASP A 1234 9.55 22.94 69.59
CA ASP A 1234 10.17 24.24 69.34
C ASP A 1234 10.79 24.48 67.97
N ILE A 1235 10.90 25.78 67.73
CA ILE A 1235 11.72 26.55 66.79
C ILE A 1235 13.18 26.05 66.72
N SER A 1236 13.71 25.81 65.50
CA SER A 1236 14.97 26.44 65.05
C SER A 1236 15.23 26.32 63.54
N ASN A 1237 15.47 27.50 62.94
CA ASN A 1237 16.40 27.84 61.86
C ASN A 1237 16.39 27.11 60.50
N GLY A 1238 16.00 27.91 59.49
CA GLY A 1238 16.99 28.43 58.53
C GLY A 1238 16.87 27.99 57.08
N GLY A 1239 16.56 28.93 56.17
CA GLY A 1239 16.98 28.83 54.76
C GLY A 1239 15.91 29.14 53.72
N GLN A 1240 15.88 30.39 53.26
CA GLN A 1240 15.11 30.97 52.17
C GLN A 1240 15.02 30.14 50.87
N SER A 1241 13.84 30.11 50.24
CA SER A 1241 13.63 30.80 48.95
C SER A 1241 12.14 30.99 48.63
N ARG A 1242 11.76 32.24 48.32
CA ARG A 1242 10.41 32.68 47.95
C ARG A 1242 10.16 32.39 46.46
N THR A 1243 8.99 31.87 46.11
CA THR A 1243 8.33 32.27 44.85
C THR A 1243 6.81 32.34 45.03
N LYS A 1244 6.26 33.47 44.56
CA LYS A 1244 4.91 33.99 44.77
C LYS A 1244 3.82 33.07 44.20
N VAL A 1245 2.86 32.65 45.03
CA VAL A 1245 1.54 32.16 44.58
C VAL A 1245 0.60 33.36 44.46
N ARG A 1246 0.13 33.64 43.24
CA ARG A 1246 -0.89 34.67 42.96
C ARG A 1246 -2.28 34.02 43.07
N LYS A 1247 -3.10 34.59 43.96
CA LYS A 1247 -4.52 34.27 44.19
C LYS A 1247 -5.33 34.25 42.89
N ILE A 1248 -6.15 33.23 42.69
CA ILE A 1248 -7.31 33.26 41.77
C ILE A 1248 -8.56 33.33 42.65
N SER A 1249 -9.28 34.44 42.50
CA SER A 1249 -10.61 34.70 43.02
C SER A 1249 -11.65 34.00 42.16
N ALA A 1250 -12.55 33.25 42.79
CA ALA A 1250 -13.78 32.77 42.17
C ALA A 1250 -14.78 33.92 41.93
N PRO A 1251 -15.67 33.76 40.95
CA PRO A 1251 -17.05 34.15 41.19
C PRO A 1251 -18.06 33.02 40.87
N SER A 1252 -19.14 33.10 41.63
CA SER A 1252 -20.42 32.38 41.63
C SER A 1252 -21.01 32.03 40.28
#